data_AF-A0A7H8Q1C1-F1
#
_entry.id   AF-A0A7H8Q1C1-F1
#
_cell.length_a   1.000
_cell.length_b   1.000
_cell.length_c   1.000
_cell.angle_alpha   90.00
_cell.angle_beta   90.00
_cell.angle_gamma   90.00
#
_symmetry.space_group_name_H-M   'P 1'
#
loop_
_entity.id
_entity.type
_entity.pdbx_description
1 polymer ?
#
loop_
_entity_poly.entity_id
_entity_poly.type
_entity_poly.pdbx_seq_one_letter_code
_entity_poly.pdbx_strand_id
1 'polypeptide(L)'
;MNHNRTSNKGVPTLILFLLSGFFAMAASAGSWQQGQSIGGFNSVHVYTPDSVSSIGDGKALLIVLHGCVQPTNNFLTANLEVAAEQYGMVIAVPDAMNKAGYSCWSYWQGTKSRSSGDYKNLISLANAMSGDASRNIDPDQVYIAGLSSGAAFANTTACLAPDVFAGMGISAGPSIGTSSNGALGPCEQADVTARCNTYAGSYKSHFATQVASIAHGDADTTVNQCYNEQNSDGMAGVYGVAKLSGTNTISEGSSRTAEETLWEDGRVSMLWLNDVDHAWSGGEGASGGYISPNSINYASYLGQYFTANNKRVDRNTGPEITNLAASESNSLLSISGNALDAEGSVTGVAITISNIDSGTPVLVETLDVSSVDAAGFFSATSATLADGLYEVSAVATDNEGADGDVTSVTTRVGPEPPATAPVLSDTAASVSGQCATVTGTAVDANQNLQSVVVAFASGNVTASISGNGYSAQGCNLPDGENTATVTATDSTSLSSQASVTFNVDAGQTGDYNFHISAGHITWGVGYSACYLAFGTSEFTMREYPSGGDCQWVADGDSSCAGPVQACSTGGGEPTTDTDGDGVEDALDNCPNTANANQADNDNDGIGNACDSTPDGEPVDTDGDGVTDSVDNCPNTANADQLDNDGDGIGNACDSTPDGDVACTEYSASNYNHVQAGRATTNGSYAYAVGSGDNLGLYNVFVTSTLAETAAGYYVKGNCP
;
A
#
# COMPACT_ATOMS: atom_id res chain seq x y z
N MET A 1 74.66 13.19 42.62
CA MET A 1 74.52 14.62 43.00
C MET A 1 73.22 15.13 42.38
N ASN A 2 72.39 15.73 43.23
CA ASN A 2 71.13 16.47 42.99
C ASN A 2 69.94 15.79 42.31
N HIS A 3 68.99 15.40 43.17
CA HIS A 3 67.55 15.49 42.94
C HIS A 3 67.09 16.94 42.72
N ASN A 4 66.09 17.15 41.87
CA ASN A 4 64.97 18.02 42.22
C ASN A 4 63.66 17.59 41.51
N ARG A 5 62.56 17.66 42.26
CA ARG A 5 61.18 17.28 41.91
C ARG A 5 60.40 18.43 41.26
N THR A 6 59.42 18.10 40.41
CA THR A 6 58.03 18.64 40.31
C THR A 6 57.28 17.82 39.23
N SER A 7 56.30 16.95 39.51
CA SER A 7 54.85 17.13 39.79
C SER A 7 53.96 17.63 38.62
N ASN A 8 53.31 16.65 37.96
CA ASN A 8 51.90 16.53 37.55
C ASN A 8 51.10 17.73 36.98
N LYS A 9 50.49 17.51 35.79
CA LYS A 9 49.03 17.45 35.56
C LYS A 9 48.73 16.85 34.18
N GLY A 10 47.87 15.82 34.16
CA GLY A 10 47.46 15.07 32.96
C GLY A 10 46.48 15.82 32.08
N VAL A 11 46.60 15.58 30.77
CA VAL A 11 45.69 16.05 29.71
C VAL A 11 44.77 14.87 29.36
N PRO A 12 43.44 15.06 29.24
CA PRO A 12 42.52 13.98 28.93
C PRO A 12 42.59 13.62 27.45
N THR A 13 42.59 12.31 27.20
CA THR A 13 42.49 11.66 25.89
C THR A 13 41.12 11.94 25.29
N LEU A 14 41.06 12.71 24.19
CA LEU A 14 39.85 12.88 23.38
C LEU A 14 39.72 11.66 22.47
N ILE A 15 38.80 10.76 22.81
CA ILE A 15 38.38 9.65 21.96
C ILE A 15 37.58 10.24 20.80
N LEU A 16 38.17 10.23 19.61
CA LEU A 16 37.51 10.63 18.37
C LEU A 16 36.55 9.51 17.95
N PHE A 17 35.28 9.60 18.35
CA PHE A 17 34.22 8.81 17.74
C PHE A 17 33.96 9.37 16.34
N LEU A 18 34.56 8.74 15.33
CA LEU A 18 34.14 8.86 13.94
C LEU A 18 32.77 8.17 13.82
N LEU A 19 31.69 8.92 14.00
CA LEU A 19 30.37 8.50 13.50
C LEU A 19 30.40 8.64 11.97
N SER A 20 30.63 7.54 11.29
CA SER A 20 30.34 7.37 9.86
C SER A 20 28.83 7.30 9.67
N GLY A 21 28.18 8.47 9.58
CA GLY A 21 26.82 8.58 9.07
C GLY A 21 26.83 8.34 7.56
N PHE A 22 26.25 7.22 7.12
CA PHE A 22 25.91 7.00 5.72
C PHE A 22 24.82 8.00 5.32
N PHE A 23 25.20 9.12 4.72
CA PHE A 23 24.26 9.90 3.91
C PHE A 23 24.11 9.19 2.57
N ALA A 24 22.95 8.60 2.31
CA ALA A 24 22.55 8.22 0.97
C ALA A 24 22.44 9.52 0.13
N MET A 25 23.23 9.62 -0.94
CA MET A 25 23.11 10.75 -1.87
C MET A 25 21.77 10.64 -2.61
N ALA A 26 20.96 11.70 -2.59
CA ALA A 26 19.71 11.76 -3.34
C ALA A 26 19.96 11.50 -4.84
N ALA A 27 19.08 10.73 -5.49
CA ALA A 27 19.13 10.47 -6.93
C ALA A 27 19.12 11.79 -7.73
N SER A 28 20.08 11.97 -8.65
CA SER A 28 20.11 13.11 -9.58
C SER A 28 19.74 12.59 -10.97
N ALA A 29 18.53 12.89 -11.41
CA ALA A 29 18.02 12.48 -12.71
C ALA A 29 18.87 13.09 -13.85
N GLY A 30 19.00 12.37 -14.97
CA GLY A 30 19.79 12.78 -16.13
C GLY A 30 21.32 12.80 -15.91
N SER A 31 21.84 12.12 -14.88
CA SER A 31 23.27 12.17 -14.55
C SER A 31 23.83 10.93 -13.85
N TRP A 32 25.14 10.70 -14.02
CA TRP A 32 25.87 9.63 -13.35
C TRP A 32 26.22 9.98 -11.89
N GLN A 33 25.75 9.16 -10.96
CA GLN A 33 26.19 9.11 -9.57
C GLN A 33 27.29 8.06 -9.45
N GLN A 34 28.53 8.47 -9.19
CA GLN A 34 29.67 7.55 -9.21
C GLN A 34 30.02 7.05 -7.81
N GLY A 35 30.51 5.81 -7.71
CA GLY A 35 31.10 5.27 -6.48
C GLY A 35 30.15 5.14 -5.29
N GLN A 36 28.86 4.92 -5.55
CA GLN A 36 27.85 4.77 -4.49
C GLN A 36 28.06 3.45 -3.74
N SER A 37 27.89 3.46 -2.42
CA SER A 37 27.88 2.23 -1.63
C SER A 37 26.43 1.78 -1.40
N ILE A 38 26.02 0.74 -2.11
CA ILE A 38 24.65 0.24 -2.14
C ILE A 38 24.64 -1.26 -2.43
N GLY A 39 23.65 -2.00 -1.89
CA GLY A 39 23.50 -3.43 -2.17
C GLY A 39 24.65 -4.32 -1.69
N GLY A 40 25.45 -3.87 -0.72
CA GLY A 40 26.64 -4.60 -0.27
C GLY A 40 27.88 -4.40 -1.15
N PHE A 41 27.81 -3.52 -2.16
CA PHE A 41 28.97 -3.05 -2.91
C PHE A 41 29.53 -1.75 -2.32
N ASN A 42 30.85 -1.60 -2.41
CA ASN A 42 31.54 -0.37 -2.00
C ASN A 42 31.52 0.72 -3.09
N SER A 43 31.30 0.33 -4.35
CA SER A 43 31.31 1.23 -5.50
C SER A 43 30.36 0.74 -6.58
N VAL A 44 29.30 1.51 -6.80
CA VAL A 44 28.32 1.35 -7.87
C VAL A 44 28.20 2.68 -8.59
N HIS A 45 28.39 2.69 -9.91
CA HIS A 45 28.00 3.85 -10.71
C HIS A 45 26.53 3.68 -11.08
N VAL A 46 25.73 4.71 -10.81
CA VAL A 46 24.30 4.69 -11.07
C VAL A 46 23.93 5.83 -11.99
N TYR A 47 23.22 5.55 -13.07
CA TYR A 47 22.57 6.55 -13.91
C TYR A 47 21.07 6.44 -13.72
N THR A 48 20.39 7.52 -13.33
CA THR A 48 18.94 7.56 -13.19
C THR A 48 18.39 8.43 -14.30
N PRO A 49 17.61 7.89 -15.26
CA PRO A 49 17.09 8.66 -16.38
C PRO A 49 15.97 9.60 -15.96
N ASP A 50 15.71 10.61 -16.77
CA ASP A 50 14.52 11.47 -16.59
C ASP A 50 13.25 10.71 -17.00
N SER A 51 13.33 9.91 -18.06
CA SER A 51 12.20 9.13 -18.59
C SER A 51 11.78 7.96 -17.70
N VAL A 52 10.52 7.54 -17.85
CA VAL A 52 9.96 6.32 -17.26
C VAL A 52 9.84 5.23 -18.31
N SER A 53 9.76 3.97 -17.88
CA SER A 53 9.54 2.85 -18.79
C SER A 53 8.18 3.03 -19.48
N SER A 54 8.08 2.59 -20.74
CA SER A 54 6.82 2.64 -21.48
C SER A 54 5.85 1.52 -21.13
N ILE A 55 6.24 0.63 -20.21
CA ILE A 55 5.43 -0.45 -19.66
C ILE A 55 5.58 -0.42 -18.14
N GLY A 56 4.59 -0.96 -17.41
CA GLY A 56 4.63 -1.11 -15.96
C GLY A 56 4.65 0.21 -15.20
N ASP A 57 4.88 0.12 -13.89
CA ASP A 57 4.68 1.24 -12.96
C ASP A 57 6.01 1.87 -12.54
N GLY A 58 6.63 2.63 -13.46
CA GLY A 58 7.81 3.43 -13.17
C GLY A 58 8.99 3.18 -14.09
N LYS A 59 10.19 3.09 -13.53
CA LYS A 59 11.46 2.90 -14.26
C LYS A 59 11.88 1.44 -14.24
N ALA A 60 12.50 0.96 -15.32
CA ALA A 60 13.22 -0.30 -15.31
C ALA A 60 14.56 -0.17 -14.57
N LEU A 61 15.18 -1.29 -14.18
CA LEU A 61 16.54 -1.35 -13.66
C LEU A 61 17.38 -2.32 -14.49
N LEU A 62 18.56 -1.89 -14.95
CA LEU A 62 19.55 -2.75 -15.58
C LEU A 62 20.89 -2.69 -14.83
N ILE A 63 21.25 -3.82 -14.22
CA ILE A 63 22.55 -3.99 -13.56
C ILE A 63 23.55 -4.53 -14.59
N VAL A 64 24.64 -3.82 -14.88
CA VAL A 64 25.63 -4.18 -15.91
C VAL A 64 26.96 -4.57 -15.27
N LEU A 65 27.40 -5.82 -15.47
CA LEU A 65 28.60 -6.37 -14.87
C LEU A 65 29.81 -6.31 -15.80
N HIS A 66 30.91 -5.76 -15.30
CA HIS A 66 32.16 -5.62 -16.05
C HIS A 66 32.86 -6.97 -16.31
N GLY A 67 33.70 -7.01 -17.36
CA GLY A 67 34.60 -8.12 -17.65
C GLY A 67 35.86 -8.14 -16.77
N CYS A 68 36.71 -9.16 -16.94
CA CYS A 68 38.04 -9.19 -16.34
C CYS A 68 38.85 -7.96 -16.76
N VAL A 69 39.65 -7.40 -15.85
CA VAL A 69 40.50 -6.20 -15.98
C VAL A 69 39.82 -4.92 -16.47
N GLN A 70 38.53 -4.97 -16.84
CA GLN A 70 37.74 -3.84 -17.30
C GLN A 70 37.33 -2.98 -16.10
N PRO A 71 37.80 -1.73 -16.00
CA PRO A 71 37.33 -0.81 -14.98
C PRO A 71 35.86 -0.46 -15.20
N THR A 72 35.09 -0.33 -14.13
CA THR A 72 33.69 0.11 -14.20
C THR A 72 33.51 1.48 -14.86
N ASN A 73 34.50 2.38 -14.71
CA ASN A 73 34.51 3.69 -15.37
C ASN A 73 34.42 3.61 -16.90
N ASN A 74 34.82 2.51 -17.53
CA ASN A 74 34.71 2.38 -18.99
C ASN A 74 33.25 2.30 -19.45
N PHE A 75 32.31 1.88 -18.59
CA PHE A 75 30.89 1.88 -18.91
C PHE A 75 30.26 3.29 -18.89
N LEU A 76 30.93 4.28 -18.29
CA LEU A 76 30.47 5.68 -18.31
C LEU A 76 30.57 6.31 -19.71
N THR A 77 31.32 5.68 -20.62
CA THR A 77 31.48 6.09 -22.02
C THR A 77 31.01 5.01 -23.00
N ALA A 78 30.19 4.07 -22.51
CA ALA A 78 29.64 2.96 -23.30
C ALA A 78 28.23 3.24 -23.83
N ASN A 79 27.78 4.50 -23.75
CA ASN A 79 26.43 4.95 -24.14
C ASN A 79 25.30 4.19 -23.43
N LEU A 80 25.49 3.81 -22.16
CA LEU A 80 24.42 3.19 -21.38
C LEU A 80 23.31 4.20 -21.04
N GLU A 81 23.67 5.48 -20.91
CA GLU A 81 22.76 6.59 -20.71
C GLU A 81 21.78 6.78 -21.89
N VAL A 82 22.18 6.43 -23.12
CA VAL A 82 21.28 6.48 -24.28
C VAL A 82 20.14 5.47 -24.11
N ALA A 83 20.48 4.24 -23.72
CA ALA A 83 19.48 3.21 -23.41
C ALA A 83 18.65 3.59 -22.18
N ALA A 84 19.28 4.20 -21.17
CA ALA A 84 18.61 4.65 -19.96
C ALA A 84 17.49 5.65 -20.28
N GLU A 85 17.79 6.70 -21.03
CA GLU A 85 16.82 7.73 -21.39
C GLU A 85 15.79 7.22 -22.40
N GLN A 86 16.18 6.35 -23.34
CA GLN A 86 15.25 5.87 -24.35
C GLN A 86 14.19 4.91 -23.79
N TYR A 87 14.53 4.11 -22.76
CA TYR A 87 13.67 3.06 -22.23
C TYR A 87 13.29 3.26 -20.76
N GLY A 88 13.57 4.43 -20.18
CA GLY A 88 13.29 4.73 -18.78
C GLY A 88 13.93 3.74 -17.82
N MET A 89 15.19 3.42 -18.05
CA MET A 89 15.93 2.35 -17.40
C MET A 89 17.07 2.89 -16.54
N VAL A 90 16.94 2.76 -15.21
CA VAL A 90 18.04 3.03 -14.27
C VAL A 90 19.18 2.06 -14.55
N ILE A 91 20.40 2.57 -14.69
CA ILE A 91 21.59 1.75 -14.94
C ILE A 91 22.41 1.67 -13.65
N ALA A 92 22.82 0.46 -13.26
CA ALA A 92 23.75 0.24 -12.16
C ALA A 92 24.97 -0.56 -12.61
N VAL A 93 26.17 -0.03 -12.39
CA VAL A 93 27.44 -0.67 -12.75
C VAL A 93 28.24 -0.91 -11.46
N PRO A 94 28.06 -2.05 -10.78
CA PRO A 94 28.80 -2.38 -9.57
C PRO A 94 30.22 -2.87 -9.87
N ASP A 95 31.17 -2.52 -8.99
CA ASP A 95 32.52 -3.10 -8.98
C ASP A 95 32.53 -4.37 -8.12
N ALA A 96 33.02 -5.49 -8.64
CA ALA A 96 33.03 -6.77 -7.92
C ALA A 96 33.76 -6.67 -6.57
N MET A 97 33.15 -7.17 -5.49
CA MET A 97 33.77 -7.16 -4.16
C MET A 97 34.74 -8.33 -3.99
N ASN A 98 34.42 -9.49 -4.58
CA ASN A 98 35.18 -10.72 -4.46
C ASN A 98 35.87 -11.06 -5.79
N LYS A 99 36.81 -10.19 -6.19
CA LYS A 99 37.57 -10.33 -7.43
C LYS A 99 38.43 -11.59 -7.45
N ALA A 100 38.28 -12.39 -8.51
CA ALA A 100 39.22 -13.46 -8.83
C ALA A 100 40.46 -12.86 -9.56
N GLY A 101 41.43 -13.71 -9.93
CA GLY A 101 42.59 -13.27 -10.71
C GLY A 101 42.19 -12.42 -11.91
N TYR A 102 42.99 -11.41 -12.25
CA TYR A 102 42.69 -10.41 -13.29
C TYR A 102 41.42 -9.57 -13.03
N SER A 103 41.06 -9.35 -11.76
CA SER A 103 39.88 -8.55 -11.37
C SER A 103 38.55 -9.09 -11.92
N CYS A 104 38.49 -10.37 -12.25
CA CYS A 104 37.28 -11.00 -12.80
C CYS A 104 36.21 -11.21 -11.73
N TRP A 105 34.96 -11.33 -12.19
CA TRP A 105 33.90 -11.95 -11.39
C TRP A 105 34.18 -13.44 -11.22
N SER A 106 34.03 -13.94 -9.99
CA SER A 106 34.47 -15.27 -9.58
C SER A 106 33.50 -16.39 -9.98
N TYR A 107 33.09 -16.47 -11.25
CA TYR A 107 31.99 -17.36 -11.68
C TYR A 107 32.31 -18.86 -11.58
N TRP A 108 33.58 -19.28 -11.65
CA TRP A 108 33.98 -20.70 -11.67
C TRP A 108 34.24 -21.29 -10.27
N GLN A 109 34.34 -20.45 -9.24
CA GLN A 109 34.71 -20.88 -7.89
C GLN A 109 33.69 -20.38 -6.85
N GLY A 110 33.76 -20.92 -5.64
CA GLY A 110 32.84 -20.60 -4.56
C GLY A 110 31.41 -21.15 -4.77
N THR A 111 30.65 -21.12 -3.69
CA THR A 111 29.26 -21.57 -3.66
C THR A 111 28.37 -20.63 -4.45
N LYS A 112 27.54 -21.19 -5.34
CA LYS A 112 26.49 -20.45 -6.05
C LYS A 112 25.28 -20.37 -5.13
N SER A 113 25.06 -19.21 -4.53
CA SER A 113 24.05 -19.04 -3.49
C SER A 113 23.54 -17.61 -3.45
N ARG A 114 22.23 -17.47 -3.23
CA ARG A 114 21.56 -16.19 -2.99
C ARG A 114 22.03 -15.48 -1.72
N SER A 115 22.63 -16.21 -0.78
CA SER A 115 22.95 -15.71 0.57
C SER A 115 24.44 -15.48 0.84
N SER A 116 25.31 -15.69 -0.15
CA SER A 116 26.77 -15.51 0.03
C SER A 116 27.45 -14.84 -1.15
N GLY A 117 28.51 -14.09 -0.85
CA GLY A 117 29.38 -13.47 -1.87
C GLY A 117 28.65 -12.47 -2.76
N ASP A 118 29.19 -12.26 -3.96
CA ASP A 118 28.68 -11.22 -4.85
C ASP A 118 27.30 -11.54 -5.44
N TYR A 119 26.88 -12.81 -5.45
CA TYR A 119 25.51 -13.18 -5.80
C TYR A 119 24.48 -12.59 -4.84
N LYS A 120 24.77 -12.66 -3.52
CA LYS A 120 23.96 -11.99 -2.49
C LYS A 120 23.96 -10.48 -2.71
N ASN A 121 25.12 -9.89 -2.99
CA ASN A 121 25.24 -8.45 -3.17
C ASN A 121 24.44 -7.98 -4.40
N LEU A 122 24.45 -8.71 -5.52
CA LEU A 122 23.64 -8.35 -6.69
C LEU A 122 22.13 -8.41 -6.42
N ILE A 123 21.66 -9.43 -5.71
CA ILE A 123 20.25 -9.52 -5.29
C ILE A 123 19.92 -8.40 -4.31
N SER A 124 20.84 -8.08 -3.39
CA SER A 124 20.67 -6.99 -2.42
C SER A 124 20.69 -5.62 -3.10
N LEU A 125 21.48 -5.45 -4.17
CA LEU A 125 21.54 -4.25 -4.98
C LEU A 125 20.22 -4.02 -5.73
N ALA A 126 19.72 -5.05 -6.42
CA ALA A 126 18.41 -5.03 -7.06
C ALA A 126 17.32 -4.60 -6.05
N ASN A 127 17.21 -5.30 -4.93
CA ASN A 127 16.19 -5.01 -3.92
C ASN A 127 16.35 -3.62 -3.27
N ALA A 128 17.59 -3.18 -3.00
CA ALA A 128 17.83 -1.87 -2.40
C ALA A 128 17.50 -0.73 -3.37
N MET A 129 17.75 -0.90 -4.66
CA MET A 129 17.40 0.09 -5.67
C MET A 129 15.90 0.11 -5.96
N SER A 130 15.26 -1.06 -6.08
CA SER A 130 13.81 -1.17 -6.24
C SER A 130 13.03 -0.63 -5.03
N GLY A 131 13.57 -0.81 -3.82
CA GLY A 131 12.96 -0.25 -2.59
C GLY A 131 13.22 1.24 -2.35
N ASP A 132 14.03 1.90 -3.19
CA ASP A 132 14.30 3.33 -3.09
C ASP A 132 13.22 4.11 -3.86
N ALA A 133 12.22 4.63 -3.13
CA ALA A 133 11.10 5.38 -3.70
C ALA A 133 11.55 6.57 -4.57
N SER A 134 12.75 7.14 -4.34
CA SER A 134 13.26 8.25 -5.15
C SER A 134 13.66 7.82 -6.57
N ARG A 135 13.86 6.52 -6.80
CA ARG A 135 14.20 5.96 -8.12
C ARG A 135 12.99 5.45 -8.87
N ASN A 136 11.85 5.25 -8.18
CA ASN A 136 10.60 4.78 -8.74
C ASN A 136 10.80 3.57 -9.67
N ILE A 137 11.56 2.57 -9.22
CA ILE A 137 11.86 1.37 -10.01
C ILE A 137 10.73 0.37 -9.84
N ASP A 138 10.17 -0.08 -10.95
CA ASP A 138 9.19 -1.15 -10.99
C ASP A 138 9.88 -2.50 -10.68
N PRO A 139 9.49 -3.23 -9.61
CA PRO A 139 10.07 -4.52 -9.25
C PRO A 139 9.89 -5.61 -10.32
N ASP A 140 8.92 -5.48 -11.22
CA ASP A 140 8.72 -6.40 -12.34
C ASP A 140 9.62 -6.10 -13.55
N GLN A 141 10.40 -5.02 -13.48
CA GLN A 141 11.30 -4.57 -14.54
C GLN A 141 12.77 -4.49 -14.09
N VAL A 142 13.23 -5.53 -13.37
CA VAL A 142 14.62 -5.65 -12.92
C VAL A 142 15.40 -6.63 -13.79
N TYR A 143 16.50 -6.18 -14.38
CA TYR A 143 17.30 -6.92 -15.34
C TYR A 143 18.79 -6.92 -14.96
N ILE A 144 19.51 -7.95 -15.42
CA ILE A 144 20.96 -8.05 -15.22
C ILE A 144 21.69 -8.42 -16.50
N ALA A 145 22.78 -7.73 -16.76
CA ALA A 145 23.60 -7.91 -17.95
C ALA A 145 25.08 -7.95 -17.61
N GLY A 146 25.92 -8.35 -18.56
CA GLY A 146 27.36 -8.25 -18.37
C GLY A 146 28.18 -8.71 -19.56
N LEU A 147 29.49 -8.46 -19.47
CA LEU A 147 30.50 -8.88 -20.44
C LEU A 147 31.42 -9.95 -19.84
N SER A 148 31.82 -10.96 -20.62
CA SER A 148 32.91 -11.88 -20.25
C SER A 148 32.67 -12.61 -18.92
N SER A 149 33.54 -12.45 -17.91
CA SER A 149 33.29 -13.00 -16.57
C SER A 149 32.01 -12.44 -15.93
N GLY A 150 31.69 -11.17 -16.20
CA GLY A 150 30.46 -10.53 -15.74
C GLY A 150 29.22 -11.12 -16.43
N ALA A 151 29.32 -11.52 -17.69
CA ALA A 151 28.25 -12.24 -18.40
C ALA A 151 27.94 -13.59 -17.74
N ALA A 152 28.96 -14.41 -17.46
CA ALA A 152 28.78 -15.70 -16.78
C ALA A 152 28.18 -15.52 -15.37
N PHE A 153 28.60 -14.45 -14.66
CA PHE A 153 28.10 -14.13 -13.34
C PHE A 153 26.65 -13.61 -13.37
N ALA A 154 26.31 -12.76 -14.34
CA ALA A 154 24.95 -12.26 -14.59
C ALA A 154 23.98 -13.43 -14.88
N ASN A 155 24.35 -14.34 -15.79
CA ASN A 155 23.55 -15.53 -16.10
C ASN A 155 23.34 -16.40 -14.85
N THR A 156 24.41 -16.69 -14.11
CA THR A 156 24.29 -17.46 -12.87
C THR A 156 23.40 -16.77 -11.83
N THR A 157 23.46 -15.44 -11.74
CA THR A 157 22.64 -14.64 -10.82
C THR A 157 21.16 -14.68 -11.23
N ALA A 158 20.86 -14.53 -12.52
CA ALA A 158 19.50 -14.63 -13.06
C ALA A 158 18.90 -16.04 -12.85
N CYS A 159 19.73 -17.09 -12.93
CA CYS A 159 19.34 -18.46 -12.59
C CYS A 159 19.13 -18.68 -11.09
N LEU A 160 19.92 -18.03 -10.21
CA LEU A 160 19.76 -18.11 -8.76
C LEU A 160 18.54 -17.32 -8.27
N ALA A 161 18.21 -16.23 -8.97
CA ALA A 161 17.13 -15.32 -8.61
C ALA A 161 16.19 -14.99 -9.77
N PRO A 162 15.51 -15.99 -10.33
CA PRO A 162 14.53 -15.78 -11.37
C PRO A 162 13.24 -15.15 -10.87
N ASP A 163 13.07 -15.00 -9.55
CA ASP A 163 12.04 -14.19 -8.88
C ASP A 163 12.40 -12.70 -8.88
N VAL A 164 13.69 -12.35 -8.80
CA VAL A 164 14.15 -10.94 -8.76
C VAL A 164 14.36 -10.42 -10.18
N PHE A 165 15.10 -11.15 -11.02
CA PHE A 165 15.46 -10.66 -12.35
C PHE A 165 14.47 -11.12 -13.42
N ALA A 166 13.68 -10.18 -13.95
CA ALA A 166 12.70 -10.40 -15.03
C ALA A 166 13.37 -10.81 -16.35
N GLY A 167 14.64 -10.48 -16.52
CA GLY A 167 15.43 -10.98 -17.62
C GLY A 167 16.92 -10.74 -17.47
N MET A 168 17.68 -11.29 -18.42
CA MET A 168 19.12 -11.09 -18.46
C MET A 168 19.66 -10.87 -19.87
N GLY A 169 20.78 -10.15 -19.97
CA GLY A 169 21.45 -9.79 -21.21
C GLY A 169 22.96 -10.05 -21.14
N ILE A 170 23.46 -11.13 -21.72
CA ILE A 170 24.88 -11.50 -21.58
C ILE A 170 25.66 -11.34 -22.88
N SER A 171 26.87 -10.80 -22.79
CA SER A 171 27.76 -10.61 -23.94
C SER A 171 29.08 -11.34 -23.77
N ALA A 172 29.48 -12.14 -24.76
CA ALA A 172 30.77 -12.84 -24.81
C ALA A 172 31.11 -13.63 -23.53
N GLY A 173 30.09 -14.27 -22.92
CA GLY A 173 30.19 -14.94 -21.64
C GLY A 173 30.42 -16.45 -21.75
N PRO A 174 31.39 -17.03 -21.02
CA PRO A 174 31.46 -18.48 -20.84
C PRO A 174 30.17 -19.02 -20.20
N SER A 175 29.77 -20.23 -20.56
CA SER A 175 28.55 -20.83 -19.99
C SER A 175 28.66 -21.13 -18.51
N ILE A 176 27.52 -21.12 -17.82
CA ILE A 176 27.46 -21.35 -16.38
C ILE A 176 28.08 -22.69 -15.98
N GLY A 177 29.01 -22.63 -15.03
CA GLY A 177 29.76 -23.76 -14.46
C GLY A 177 30.89 -24.32 -15.34
N THR A 178 31.31 -23.60 -16.37
CA THR A 178 32.61 -23.83 -17.00
C THR A 178 33.75 -23.58 -16.01
N SER A 179 34.91 -24.18 -16.27
CA SER A 179 36.09 -24.08 -15.40
C SER A 179 36.73 -22.68 -15.41
N SER A 180 37.77 -22.47 -14.58
CA SER A 180 38.54 -21.21 -14.58
C SER A 180 39.20 -20.88 -15.92
N ASN A 181 39.44 -21.90 -16.76
CA ASN A 181 39.97 -21.75 -18.11
C ASN A 181 38.87 -21.82 -19.18
N GLY A 182 37.60 -21.98 -18.80
CA GLY A 182 36.48 -22.07 -19.74
C GLY A 182 36.35 -20.82 -20.61
N ALA A 183 36.73 -19.66 -20.07
CA ALA A 183 36.83 -18.42 -20.85
C ALA A 183 37.98 -18.42 -21.86
N LEU A 184 39.09 -19.11 -21.57
CA LEU A 184 40.34 -19.03 -22.30
C LEU A 184 40.71 -20.42 -22.84
N GLY A 185 40.20 -20.75 -24.01
CA GLY A 185 40.47 -22.06 -24.61
C GLY A 185 39.40 -22.54 -25.59
N PRO A 186 39.45 -23.84 -25.94
CA PRO A 186 38.37 -24.45 -26.72
C PRO A 186 37.06 -24.43 -25.93
N CYS A 187 35.96 -24.52 -26.66
CA CYS A 187 34.63 -24.62 -26.10
C CYS A 187 34.51 -25.71 -25.03
N GLU A 188 34.22 -25.34 -23.78
CA GLU A 188 33.91 -26.29 -22.71
C GLU A 188 32.40 -26.56 -22.70
N GLN A 189 32.02 -27.83 -22.88
CA GLN A 189 30.62 -28.21 -22.88
C GLN A 189 30.02 -28.11 -21.48
N ALA A 190 28.89 -27.41 -21.36
CA ALA A 190 28.18 -27.23 -20.10
C ALA A 190 26.67 -27.41 -20.28
N ASP A 191 26.05 -28.19 -19.40
CA ASP A 191 24.59 -28.31 -19.33
C ASP A 191 24.01 -27.11 -18.58
N VAL A 192 23.80 -26.02 -19.32
CA VAL A 192 23.24 -24.76 -18.81
C VAL A 192 21.84 -25.01 -18.25
N THR A 193 20.99 -25.77 -18.95
CA THR A 193 19.61 -26.06 -18.54
C THR A 193 19.55 -26.72 -17.17
N ALA A 194 20.28 -27.81 -16.96
CA ALA A 194 20.26 -28.55 -15.69
C ALA A 194 20.85 -27.72 -14.56
N ARG A 195 21.91 -26.95 -14.82
CA ARG A 195 22.55 -26.09 -13.82
C ARG A 195 21.68 -24.92 -13.40
N CYS A 196 21.10 -24.20 -14.35
CA CYS A 196 20.22 -23.08 -14.08
C CYS A 196 19.00 -23.54 -13.25
N ASN A 197 18.39 -24.66 -13.64
CA ASN A 197 17.34 -25.32 -12.86
C ASN A 197 17.81 -25.68 -11.44
N THR A 198 19.01 -26.25 -11.30
CA THR A 198 19.53 -26.61 -9.97
C THR A 198 19.73 -25.38 -9.08
N TYR A 199 20.24 -24.28 -9.64
CA TYR A 199 20.47 -23.03 -8.91
C TYR A 199 19.18 -22.35 -8.47
N ALA A 200 18.13 -22.36 -9.30
CA ALA A 200 16.85 -21.75 -8.96
C ALA A 200 16.16 -22.42 -7.76
N GLY A 201 16.36 -23.72 -7.55
CA GLY A 201 15.77 -24.44 -6.42
C GLY A 201 14.25 -24.31 -6.37
N SER A 202 13.72 -23.71 -5.31
CA SER A 202 12.27 -23.46 -5.14
C SER A 202 11.74 -22.32 -6.02
N TYR A 203 12.59 -21.47 -6.59
CA TYR A 203 12.19 -20.31 -7.40
C TYR A 203 11.98 -20.64 -8.88
N LYS A 204 12.09 -21.92 -9.28
CA LYS A 204 11.96 -22.36 -10.68
C LYS A 204 10.69 -21.89 -11.37
N SER A 205 9.58 -21.76 -10.65
CA SER A 205 8.31 -21.31 -11.24
C SER A 205 8.42 -19.94 -11.88
N HIS A 206 9.31 -19.06 -11.40
CA HIS A 206 9.51 -17.74 -11.98
C HIS A 206 10.24 -17.75 -13.33
N PHE A 207 10.82 -18.89 -13.74
CA PHE A 207 11.25 -19.07 -15.13
C PHE A 207 10.08 -19.06 -16.10
N ALA A 208 8.82 -19.15 -15.67
CA ALA A 208 7.67 -19.02 -16.57
C ALA A 208 7.61 -17.62 -17.24
N THR A 209 8.12 -16.58 -16.59
CA THR A 209 8.04 -15.19 -17.06
C THR A 209 9.38 -14.55 -17.41
N GLN A 210 10.51 -15.20 -17.09
CA GLN A 210 11.86 -14.68 -17.35
C GLN A 210 12.24 -14.73 -18.84
N VAL A 211 12.94 -13.70 -19.33
CA VAL A 211 13.47 -13.63 -20.71
C VAL A 211 15.00 -13.53 -20.74
N ALA A 212 15.63 -13.90 -21.86
CA ALA A 212 17.09 -13.85 -22.00
C ALA A 212 17.54 -13.32 -23.37
N SER A 213 18.55 -12.45 -23.37
CA SER A 213 19.31 -12.11 -24.56
C SER A 213 20.77 -12.52 -24.38
N ILE A 214 21.33 -13.17 -25.39
CA ILE A 214 22.72 -13.60 -25.42
C ILE A 214 23.34 -12.98 -26.68
N ALA A 215 24.46 -12.29 -26.53
CA ALA A 215 25.17 -11.67 -27.63
C ALA A 215 26.64 -12.10 -27.64
N HIS A 216 27.25 -12.08 -28.81
CA HIS A 216 28.69 -12.35 -28.96
C HIS A 216 29.24 -11.58 -30.16
N GLY A 217 30.43 -11.01 -30.02
CA GLY A 217 31.15 -10.40 -31.14
C GLY A 217 31.65 -11.45 -32.14
N ASP A 218 31.39 -11.24 -33.42
CA ASP A 218 31.84 -12.17 -34.49
C ASP A 218 33.37 -12.13 -34.72
N ALA A 219 34.06 -11.14 -34.14
CA ALA A 219 35.52 -11.00 -34.15
C ALA A 219 36.16 -11.32 -32.77
N ASP A 220 35.40 -11.82 -31.79
CA ASP A 220 35.92 -12.19 -30.49
C ASP A 220 36.90 -13.38 -30.57
N THR A 221 38.14 -13.15 -30.14
CA THR A 221 39.22 -14.15 -30.09
C THR A 221 39.64 -14.52 -28.66
N THR A 222 39.01 -13.93 -27.65
CA THR A 222 39.27 -14.19 -26.23
C THR A 222 38.36 -15.30 -25.72
N VAL A 223 37.04 -15.11 -25.81
CA VAL A 223 36.05 -16.11 -25.37
C VAL A 223 35.51 -16.84 -26.58
N ASN A 224 35.47 -18.18 -26.50
CA ASN A 224 35.05 -19.01 -27.62
C ASN A 224 33.61 -18.71 -28.03
N GLN A 225 33.41 -18.45 -29.33
CA GLN A 225 32.11 -18.09 -29.91
C GLN A 225 31.04 -19.19 -29.76
N CYS A 226 31.42 -20.45 -29.52
CA CYS A 226 30.45 -21.52 -29.25
C CYS A 226 29.50 -21.22 -28.07
N TYR A 227 29.95 -20.39 -27.12
CA TYR A 227 29.18 -20.09 -25.93
C TYR A 227 27.94 -19.27 -26.24
N ASN A 228 27.91 -18.56 -27.37
CA ASN A 228 26.70 -17.87 -27.83
C ASN A 228 25.55 -18.88 -28.01
N GLU A 229 25.78 -19.91 -28.83
CA GLU A 229 24.79 -20.98 -29.05
C GLU A 229 24.54 -21.80 -27.79
N GLN A 230 25.58 -22.22 -27.06
CA GLN A 230 25.41 -23.04 -25.84
C GLN A 230 24.60 -22.32 -24.75
N ASN A 231 24.78 -21.00 -24.59
CA ASN A 231 23.99 -20.22 -23.63
C ASN A 231 22.56 -20.03 -24.11
N SER A 232 22.34 -19.72 -25.39
CA SER A 232 21.00 -19.52 -25.94
C SER A 232 20.16 -20.79 -25.92
N ASP A 233 20.72 -21.91 -26.39
CA ASP A 233 20.05 -23.22 -26.35
C ASP A 233 19.82 -23.67 -24.90
N GLY A 234 20.77 -23.38 -24.02
CA GLY A 234 20.66 -23.62 -22.59
C GLY A 234 19.47 -22.90 -21.96
N MET A 235 19.35 -21.60 -22.18
CA MET A 235 18.25 -20.81 -21.62
C MET A 235 16.92 -21.14 -22.29
N ALA A 236 16.91 -21.44 -23.59
CA ALA A 236 15.73 -21.95 -24.27
C ALA A 236 15.24 -23.27 -23.64
N GLY A 237 16.16 -24.15 -23.26
CA GLY A 237 15.85 -25.36 -22.50
C GLY A 237 15.31 -25.10 -21.10
N VAL A 238 15.74 -24.02 -20.42
CA VAL A 238 15.17 -23.60 -19.12
C VAL A 238 13.73 -23.12 -19.30
N TYR A 239 13.46 -22.36 -20.36
CA TYR A 239 12.15 -21.76 -20.62
C TYR A 239 11.19 -22.68 -21.37
N GLY A 240 11.67 -23.80 -21.91
CA GLY A 240 10.87 -24.78 -22.62
C GLY A 240 10.42 -24.34 -24.02
N VAL A 241 11.19 -23.46 -24.68
CA VAL A 241 10.84 -22.87 -25.99
C VAL A 241 11.70 -23.41 -27.13
N ALA A 242 11.11 -23.51 -28.32
CA ALA A 242 11.83 -23.91 -29.53
C ALA A 242 12.46 -22.73 -30.26
N LYS A 243 13.55 -23.01 -30.99
CA LYS A 243 14.23 -22.04 -31.86
C LYS A 243 13.37 -21.75 -33.09
N LEU A 244 13.16 -20.48 -33.41
CA LEU A 244 12.46 -20.05 -34.61
C LEU A 244 13.35 -20.17 -35.84
N SER A 245 12.73 -20.37 -37.00
CA SER A 245 13.45 -20.41 -38.27
C SER A 245 13.78 -19.00 -38.75
N GLY A 246 15.03 -18.77 -39.16
CA GLY A 246 15.47 -17.51 -39.76
C GLY A 246 16.40 -16.72 -38.86
N THR A 247 16.96 -15.67 -39.44
CA THR A 247 17.84 -14.72 -38.78
C THR A 247 17.46 -13.33 -39.25
N ASN A 248 17.35 -12.39 -38.31
CA ASN A 248 17.05 -10.99 -38.57
C ASN A 248 18.34 -10.17 -38.55
N THR A 249 18.52 -9.28 -39.51
CA THR A 249 19.59 -8.27 -39.43
C THR A 249 19.06 -7.03 -38.74
N ILE A 250 19.61 -6.72 -37.57
CA ILE A 250 19.38 -5.47 -36.84
C ILE A 250 20.41 -4.45 -37.34
N SER A 251 19.99 -3.21 -37.59
CA SER A 251 20.86 -2.16 -38.12
C SER A 251 20.65 -0.84 -37.39
N GLU A 252 21.76 -0.22 -36.96
CA GLU A 252 21.80 1.15 -36.43
C GLU A 252 22.61 2.04 -37.38
N GLY A 253 21.92 2.77 -38.25
CA GLY A 253 22.59 3.54 -39.32
C GLY A 253 23.07 2.64 -40.46
N SER A 254 24.13 3.06 -41.17
CA SER A 254 24.51 2.44 -42.45
C SER A 254 25.49 1.28 -42.37
N SER A 255 26.16 1.04 -41.24
CA SER A 255 27.22 0.02 -41.13
C SER A 255 27.26 -0.76 -39.83
N ARG A 256 26.53 -0.35 -38.78
CA ARG A 256 26.52 -1.04 -37.49
C ARG A 256 25.36 -2.02 -37.48
N THR A 257 25.68 -3.31 -37.46
CA THR A 257 24.67 -4.36 -37.61
C THR A 257 24.91 -5.52 -36.64
N ALA A 258 23.85 -6.27 -36.38
CA ALA A 258 23.90 -7.53 -35.66
C ALA A 258 22.93 -8.54 -36.28
N GLU A 259 23.29 -9.82 -36.25
CA GLU A 259 22.42 -10.90 -36.71
C GLU A 259 21.73 -11.54 -35.51
N GLU A 260 20.40 -11.49 -35.48
CA GLU A 260 19.56 -11.98 -34.40
C GLU A 260 18.86 -13.28 -34.79
N THR A 261 18.90 -14.26 -33.90
CA THR A 261 18.04 -15.44 -33.93
C THR A 261 17.15 -15.46 -32.70
N LEU A 262 15.89 -15.85 -32.88
CA LEU A 262 14.86 -15.82 -31.84
C LEU A 262 14.34 -17.23 -31.51
N TRP A 263 13.81 -17.36 -30.30
CA TRP A 263 13.02 -18.50 -29.85
C TRP A 263 11.57 -18.07 -29.61
N GLU A 264 10.67 -19.05 -29.50
CA GLU A 264 9.23 -18.84 -29.32
C GLU A 264 8.91 -17.83 -28.20
N ASP A 265 7.81 -17.11 -28.38
CA ASP A 265 7.28 -16.07 -27.48
C ASP A 265 8.28 -14.96 -27.12
N GLY A 266 9.34 -14.81 -27.92
CA GLY A 266 10.41 -13.85 -27.66
C GLY A 266 11.17 -14.16 -26.37
N ARG A 267 11.22 -15.42 -25.92
CA ARG A 267 11.82 -15.81 -24.63
C ARG A 267 13.34 -15.83 -24.63
N VAL A 268 13.95 -16.07 -25.79
CA VAL A 268 15.40 -16.00 -25.98
C VAL A 268 15.72 -15.24 -27.28
N SER A 269 16.69 -14.33 -27.22
CA SER A 269 17.39 -13.80 -28.40
C SER A 269 18.87 -14.15 -28.37
N MET A 270 19.42 -14.47 -29.54
CA MET A 270 20.84 -14.72 -29.75
C MET A 270 21.37 -13.76 -30.81
N LEU A 271 22.37 -12.96 -30.49
CA LEU A 271 22.93 -11.95 -31.39
C LEU A 271 24.39 -12.26 -31.74
N TRP A 272 24.73 -12.09 -33.01
CA TRP A 272 26.10 -11.89 -33.47
C TRP A 272 26.31 -10.40 -33.74
N LEU A 273 27.17 -9.77 -32.95
CA LEU A 273 27.51 -8.35 -33.07
C LEU A 273 28.65 -8.22 -34.08
N ASN A 274 28.36 -7.67 -35.25
CA ASN A 274 29.31 -7.62 -36.37
C ASN A 274 30.45 -6.64 -36.09
N ASP A 275 31.70 -7.03 -36.40
CA ASP A 275 32.92 -6.25 -36.21
C ASP A 275 33.23 -5.90 -34.73
N VAL A 276 32.73 -6.72 -33.79
CA VAL A 276 33.01 -6.59 -32.35
C VAL A 276 33.97 -7.69 -31.90
N ASP A 277 35.07 -7.27 -31.28
CA ASP A 277 36.03 -8.17 -30.64
C ASP A 277 35.56 -8.53 -29.20
N HIS A 278 36.47 -8.77 -28.26
CA HIS A 278 36.11 -9.06 -26.88
C HIS A 278 35.76 -7.79 -26.08
N ALA A 279 34.66 -7.14 -26.46
CA ALA A 279 34.23 -5.85 -25.93
C ALA A 279 32.71 -5.75 -25.79
N TRP A 280 32.24 -4.87 -24.91
CA TRP A 280 30.84 -4.47 -24.85
C TRP A 280 30.51 -3.61 -26.07
N SER A 281 29.42 -3.92 -26.79
CA SER A 281 28.99 -3.10 -27.93
C SER A 281 28.18 -1.90 -27.47
N GLY A 282 28.80 -0.72 -27.46
CA GLY A 282 28.17 0.54 -27.03
C GLY A 282 27.59 1.38 -28.17
N GLY A 283 27.77 0.96 -29.43
CA GLY A 283 27.26 1.69 -30.58
C GLY A 283 27.96 3.01 -30.86
N GLU A 284 27.34 3.83 -31.71
CA GLU A 284 27.96 5.05 -32.24
C GLU A 284 28.44 6.01 -31.14
N GLY A 285 29.71 6.40 -31.20
CA GLY A 285 30.32 7.34 -30.23
C GLY A 285 30.81 6.69 -28.94
N ALA A 286 30.54 5.40 -28.71
CA ALA A 286 31.05 4.70 -27.54
C ALA A 286 32.59 4.61 -27.57
N SER A 287 33.20 4.65 -26.39
CA SER A 287 34.66 4.62 -26.25
C SER A 287 35.09 4.05 -24.90
N GLY A 288 36.39 3.76 -24.76
CA GLY A 288 36.96 3.16 -23.56
C GLY A 288 37.54 1.77 -23.82
N GLY A 289 38.31 1.24 -22.86
CA GLY A 289 38.85 -0.11 -22.98
C GLY A 289 37.74 -1.16 -22.90
N TYR A 290 37.77 -2.17 -23.78
CA TYR A 290 36.75 -3.20 -23.86
C TYR A 290 35.34 -2.67 -24.16
N ILE A 291 35.24 -1.51 -24.83
CA ILE A 291 34.00 -0.93 -25.35
C ILE A 291 34.19 -0.74 -26.87
N SER A 292 33.28 -1.28 -27.67
CA SER A 292 33.31 -1.18 -29.13
C SER A 292 32.20 -0.26 -29.65
N PRO A 293 32.53 0.67 -30.57
CA PRO A 293 31.54 1.48 -31.27
C PRO A 293 31.06 0.88 -32.61
N ASN A 294 31.54 -0.32 -32.98
CA ASN A 294 31.46 -0.84 -34.35
C ASN A 294 30.13 -1.51 -34.71
N SER A 295 29.37 -1.99 -33.73
CA SER A 295 28.05 -2.63 -33.93
C SER A 295 26.95 -1.81 -33.26
N ILE A 296 25.75 -2.38 -33.12
CA ILE A 296 24.60 -1.76 -32.47
C ILE A 296 24.87 -1.47 -30.99
N ASN A 297 24.16 -0.53 -30.38
CA ASN A 297 24.19 -0.36 -28.94
C ASN A 297 23.44 -1.51 -28.26
N TYR A 298 24.18 -2.43 -27.63
CA TYR A 298 23.58 -3.61 -27.02
C TYR A 298 22.68 -3.27 -25.83
N ALA A 299 22.98 -2.20 -25.07
CA ALA A 299 22.10 -1.76 -23.99
C ALA A 299 20.76 -1.24 -24.52
N SER A 300 20.77 -0.50 -25.64
CA SER A 300 19.54 -0.05 -26.29
C SER A 300 18.73 -1.23 -26.84
N TYR A 301 19.41 -2.20 -27.45
CA TYR A 301 18.75 -3.44 -27.86
C TYR A 301 18.12 -4.18 -26.67
N LEU A 302 18.83 -4.30 -25.53
CA LEU A 302 18.29 -4.93 -24.33
C LEU A 302 17.04 -4.19 -23.81
N GLY A 303 17.07 -2.85 -23.76
CA GLY A 303 15.91 -2.04 -23.40
C GLY A 303 14.72 -2.35 -24.31
N GLN A 304 14.90 -2.30 -25.63
CA GLN A 304 13.86 -2.65 -26.60
C GLN A 304 13.32 -4.07 -26.40
N TYR A 305 14.23 -5.03 -26.29
CA TYR A 305 13.91 -6.45 -26.20
C TYR A 305 13.15 -6.77 -24.91
N PHE A 306 13.56 -6.20 -23.78
CA PHE A 306 12.86 -6.38 -22.50
C PHE A 306 11.50 -5.69 -22.49
N THR A 307 11.40 -4.45 -22.97
CA THR A 307 10.10 -3.77 -23.12
C THR A 307 9.16 -4.58 -23.98
N ALA A 308 9.64 -5.17 -25.09
CA ALA A 308 8.80 -5.97 -25.98
C ALA A 308 8.40 -7.33 -25.39
N ASN A 309 9.23 -7.96 -24.57
CA ASN A 309 9.08 -9.38 -24.21
C ASN A 309 8.92 -9.68 -22.71
N ASN A 310 9.09 -8.72 -21.81
CA ASN A 310 8.89 -8.93 -20.37
C ASN A 310 7.45 -9.38 -20.08
N LYS A 311 7.31 -10.59 -19.52
CA LYS A 311 6.02 -11.23 -19.20
C LYS A 311 5.54 -10.98 -17.77
N ARG A 312 6.32 -10.26 -16.95
CA ARG A 312 5.93 -9.94 -15.57
C ARG A 312 5.05 -8.71 -15.47
N VAL A 313 5.33 -7.73 -16.33
CA VAL A 313 4.52 -6.53 -16.43
C VAL A 313 3.20 -6.90 -17.07
N ASP A 314 2.11 -6.63 -16.34
CA ASP A 314 0.78 -6.72 -16.91
C ASP A 314 0.63 -5.66 -18.01
N ARG A 315 0.16 -6.11 -19.17
CA ARG A 315 -0.08 -5.24 -20.34
C ARG A 315 -1.54 -5.17 -20.68
N ASN A 316 -2.38 -5.85 -19.89
CA ASN A 316 -3.80 -5.86 -20.09
C ASN A 316 -4.39 -4.60 -19.47
N THR A 317 -4.68 -3.61 -20.31
CA THR A 317 -5.40 -2.41 -19.90
C THR A 317 -6.88 -2.63 -20.14
N GLY A 318 -7.71 -2.35 -19.13
CA GLY A 318 -9.16 -2.49 -19.27
C GLY A 318 -9.74 -1.54 -20.33
N PRO A 319 -10.92 -1.84 -20.89
CA PRO A 319 -11.50 -1.05 -21.98
C PRO A 319 -11.91 0.37 -21.57
N GLU A 320 -11.75 1.33 -22.46
CA GLU A 320 -12.20 2.71 -22.26
C GLU A 320 -13.66 2.90 -22.69
N ILE A 321 -14.50 3.51 -21.83
CA ILE A 321 -15.86 3.92 -22.18
C ILE A 321 -15.89 5.39 -22.58
N THR A 322 -16.35 5.66 -23.80
CA THR A 322 -16.59 7.00 -24.35
C THR A 322 -18.05 7.20 -24.72
N ASN A 323 -18.49 8.46 -24.80
CA ASN A 323 -19.84 8.85 -25.22
C ASN A 323 -20.98 8.19 -24.42
N LEU A 324 -20.77 7.90 -23.13
CA LEU A 324 -21.84 7.41 -22.26
C LEU A 324 -22.97 8.45 -22.22
N ALA A 325 -24.19 8.00 -22.49
CA ALA A 325 -25.38 8.83 -22.50
C ALA A 325 -26.57 8.05 -21.94
N ALA A 326 -27.45 8.75 -21.22
CA ALA A 326 -28.70 8.21 -20.71
C ALA A 326 -29.84 9.20 -20.98
N SER A 327 -30.89 8.72 -21.64
CA SER A 327 -32.05 9.54 -22.04
C SER A 327 -33.36 8.91 -21.57
N GLU A 328 -34.27 9.73 -21.08
CA GLU A 328 -35.56 9.28 -20.57
C GLU A 328 -36.61 9.16 -21.68
N SER A 329 -37.44 8.11 -21.59
CA SER A 329 -38.72 8.04 -22.31
C SER A 329 -39.70 7.12 -21.58
N ASN A 330 -40.87 7.66 -21.20
CA ASN A 330 -41.95 6.93 -20.52
C ASN A 330 -41.48 6.22 -19.23
N SER A 331 -40.70 6.93 -18.42
CA SER A 331 -40.14 6.42 -17.16
C SER A 331 -39.12 5.28 -17.32
N LEU A 332 -38.55 5.11 -18.50
CA LEU A 332 -37.41 4.21 -18.76
C LEU A 332 -36.21 5.04 -19.20
N LEU A 333 -35.01 4.58 -18.86
CA LEU A 333 -33.76 5.14 -19.36
C LEU A 333 -33.24 4.31 -20.53
N SER A 334 -33.04 4.95 -21.67
CA SER A 334 -32.27 4.43 -22.79
C SER A 334 -30.82 4.86 -22.60
N ILE A 335 -29.95 3.89 -22.37
CA ILE A 335 -28.53 4.07 -22.04
C ILE A 335 -27.69 3.57 -23.21
N SER A 336 -26.66 4.31 -23.60
CA SER A 336 -25.74 3.91 -24.68
C SER A 336 -24.36 4.50 -24.49
N GLY A 337 -23.35 3.87 -25.10
CA GLY A 337 -21.99 4.39 -25.16
C GLY A 337 -21.12 3.56 -26.10
N ASN A 338 -19.83 3.84 -26.11
CA ASN A 338 -18.82 3.09 -26.85
C ASN A 338 -17.76 2.58 -25.89
N ALA A 339 -17.58 1.27 -25.79
CA ALA A 339 -16.48 0.64 -25.07
C ALA A 339 -15.45 0.12 -26.09
N LEU A 340 -14.20 0.56 -25.97
CA LEU A 340 -13.11 0.17 -26.85
C LEU A 340 -11.95 -0.36 -26.03
N ASP A 341 -11.44 -1.51 -26.46
CA ASP A 341 -10.22 -2.10 -25.96
C ASP A 341 -9.15 -1.98 -27.06
N ALA A 342 -8.00 -1.43 -26.72
CA ALA A 342 -6.92 -1.19 -27.67
C ALA A 342 -6.09 -2.45 -27.95
N GLU A 343 -6.08 -3.39 -27.00
CA GLU A 343 -5.26 -4.60 -27.02
C GLU A 343 -6.06 -5.84 -27.43
N GLY A 344 -7.37 -5.81 -27.23
CA GLY A 344 -8.25 -6.96 -27.46
C GLY A 344 -9.67 -6.58 -27.89
N SER A 345 -10.63 -7.09 -27.13
CA SER A 345 -12.06 -6.98 -27.38
C SER A 345 -12.85 -6.94 -26.07
N VAL A 346 -13.90 -6.14 -26.06
CA VAL A 346 -14.80 -6.00 -24.90
C VAL A 346 -15.72 -7.22 -24.80
N THR A 347 -15.71 -7.92 -23.66
CA THR A 347 -16.60 -9.06 -23.38
C THR A 347 -17.90 -8.66 -22.71
N GLY A 348 -17.91 -7.54 -21.99
CA GLY A 348 -19.13 -7.05 -21.34
C GLY A 348 -19.06 -5.60 -20.91
N VAL A 349 -20.23 -5.01 -20.68
CA VAL A 349 -20.38 -3.71 -20.02
C VAL A 349 -21.40 -3.86 -18.89
N ALA A 350 -20.96 -3.65 -17.66
CA ALA A 350 -21.81 -3.58 -16.48
C ALA A 350 -22.28 -2.14 -16.29
N ILE A 351 -23.59 -1.94 -16.19
CA ILE A 351 -24.21 -0.63 -15.96
C ILE A 351 -24.95 -0.67 -14.64
N THR A 352 -24.69 0.31 -13.77
CA THR A 352 -25.41 0.52 -12.52
C THR A 352 -26.22 1.80 -12.59
N ILE A 353 -27.43 1.77 -12.06
CA ILE A 353 -28.36 2.90 -12.00
C ILE A 353 -28.68 3.14 -10.54
N SER A 354 -28.31 4.31 -10.03
CA SER A 354 -28.51 4.70 -8.63
C SER A 354 -29.40 5.94 -8.56
N ASN A 355 -30.43 5.91 -7.70
CA ASN A 355 -31.19 7.11 -7.38
C ASN A 355 -30.34 8.00 -6.47
N ILE A 356 -30.27 9.29 -6.77
CA ILE A 356 -29.43 10.25 -6.04
C ILE A 356 -30.22 11.42 -5.46
N ASP A 357 -31.55 11.32 -5.37
CA ASP A 357 -32.40 12.41 -4.85
C ASP A 357 -32.09 12.76 -3.38
N SER A 358 -31.58 11.79 -2.61
CA SER A 358 -31.19 11.99 -1.20
C SER A 358 -29.78 12.54 -1.01
N GLY A 359 -29.03 12.76 -2.10
CA GLY A 359 -27.59 13.07 -2.07
C GLY A 359 -26.68 11.86 -1.85
N THR A 360 -27.18 10.77 -1.25
CA THR A 360 -26.49 9.48 -1.20
C THR A 360 -27.00 8.58 -2.33
N PRO A 361 -26.12 8.06 -3.21
CA PRO A 361 -26.54 7.11 -4.25
C PRO A 361 -27.12 5.82 -3.67
N VAL A 362 -28.35 5.51 -4.04
CA VAL A 362 -29.03 4.25 -3.70
C VAL A 362 -29.17 3.43 -4.97
N LEU A 363 -28.47 2.30 -5.06
CA LEU A 363 -28.54 1.40 -6.21
C LEU A 363 -29.97 0.91 -6.44
N VAL A 364 -30.49 1.11 -7.65
CA VAL A 364 -31.84 0.71 -8.07
C VAL A 364 -31.80 -0.46 -9.04
N GLU A 365 -30.86 -0.46 -9.98
CA GLU A 365 -30.78 -1.49 -11.01
C GLU A 365 -29.34 -1.72 -11.47
N THR A 366 -29.07 -2.96 -11.91
CA THR A 366 -27.84 -3.34 -12.59
C THR A 366 -28.22 -4.02 -13.90
N LEU A 367 -27.55 -3.62 -14.99
CA LEU A 367 -27.75 -4.16 -16.33
C LEU A 367 -26.41 -4.66 -16.86
N ASP A 368 -26.39 -5.92 -17.30
CA ASP A 368 -25.21 -6.52 -17.92
C ASP A 368 -25.40 -6.59 -19.44
N VAL A 369 -24.55 -5.87 -20.19
CA VAL A 369 -24.51 -5.95 -21.65
C VAL A 369 -23.42 -6.93 -22.06
N SER A 370 -23.81 -8.12 -22.50
CA SER A 370 -22.90 -9.24 -22.77
C SER A 370 -22.09 -9.15 -24.07
N SER A 371 -22.24 -8.08 -24.86
CA SER A 371 -21.48 -7.87 -26.10
C SER A 371 -21.66 -6.45 -26.63
N VAL A 372 -20.58 -5.85 -27.11
CA VAL A 372 -20.59 -4.61 -27.90
C VAL A 372 -20.63 -4.94 -29.40
N ASP A 373 -21.04 -3.99 -30.24
CA ASP A 373 -20.94 -4.16 -31.69
C ASP A 373 -19.49 -3.99 -32.21
N ALA A 374 -19.27 -4.17 -33.52
CA ALA A 374 -17.93 -4.09 -34.11
C ALA A 374 -17.27 -2.69 -34.02
N ALA A 375 -18.03 -1.64 -33.69
CA ALA A 375 -17.53 -0.29 -33.43
C ALA A 375 -17.46 0.03 -31.92
N GLY A 376 -17.63 -0.98 -31.06
CA GLY A 376 -17.62 -0.84 -29.61
C GLY A 376 -18.93 -0.31 -29.03
N PHE A 377 -19.98 -0.12 -29.82
CA PHE A 377 -21.23 0.46 -29.33
C PHE A 377 -22.00 -0.53 -28.45
N PHE A 378 -22.49 -0.05 -27.31
CA PHE A 378 -23.42 -0.76 -26.44
C PHE A 378 -24.67 0.07 -26.20
N SER A 379 -25.78 -0.62 -25.90
CA SER A 379 -27.00 0.01 -25.44
C SER A 379 -27.76 -0.89 -24.48
N ALA A 380 -28.40 -0.30 -23.49
CA ALA A 380 -29.29 -0.96 -22.55
C ALA A 380 -30.53 -0.12 -22.28
N THR A 381 -31.58 -0.75 -21.77
CA THR A 381 -32.77 -0.05 -21.28
C THR A 381 -33.06 -0.48 -19.86
N SER A 382 -33.28 0.48 -18.97
CA SER A 382 -33.64 0.23 -17.59
C SER A 382 -35.04 -0.41 -17.47
N ALA A 383 -35.37 -0.92 -16.30
CA ALA A 383 -36.75 -1.11 -15.87
C ALA A 383 -37.46 0.26 -15.72
N THR A 384 -38.77 0.22 -15.48
CA THR A 384 -39.53 1.44 -15.14
C THR A 384 -39.03 2.00 -13.82
N LEU A 385 -38.58 3.25 -13.85
CA LEU A 385 -38.09 3.99 -12.69
C LEU A 385 -39.15 4.94 -12.17
N ALA A 386 -39.06 5.27 -10.88
CA ALA A 386 -39.88 6.33 -10.29
C ALA A 386 -39.40 7.71 -10.76
N ASP A 387 -40.25 8.73 -10.59
CA ASP A 387 -39.82 10.11 -10.82
C ASP A 387 -38.67 10.44 -9.86
N GLY A 388 -37.56 10.95 -10.38
CA GLY A 388 -36.34 11.18 -9.61
C GLY A 388 -35.11 11.47 -10.45
N LEU A 389 -34.01 11.80 -9.80
CA LEU A 389 -32.69 11.93 -10.42
C LEU A 389 -31.87 10.66 -10.22
N TYR A 390 -31.23 10.22 -11.30
CA TYR A 390 -30.43 9.00 -11.34
C TYR A 390 -29.02 9.27 -11.83
N GLU A 391 -28.04 8.63 -11.21
CA GLU A 391 -26.69 8.44 -11.73
C GLU A 391 -26.63 7.09 -12.45
N VAL A 392 -26.13 7.09 -13.68
CA VAL A 392 -25.89 5.91 -14.50
C VAL A 392 -24.38 5.76 -14.67
N SER A 393 -23.81 4.69 -14.12
CA SER A 393 -22.38 4.39 -14.18
C SER A 393 -22.15 3.13 -14.99
N ALA A 394 -21.14 3.13 -15.85
CA ALA A 394 -20.77 2.00 -16.70
C ALA A 394 -19.29 1.64 -16.52
N VAL A 395 -19.01 0.34 -16.53
CA VAL A 395 -17.66 -0.26 -16.54
C VAL A 395 -17.65 -1.34 -17.62
N ALA A 396 -16.59 -1.38 -18.42
CA ALA A 396 -16.40 -2.39 -19.46
C ALA A 396 -15.32 -3.39 -19.04
N THR A 397 -15.46 -4.64 -19.46
CA THR A 397 -14.51 -5.73 -19.18
C THR A 397 -13.99 -6.28 -20.52
N ASP A 398 -12.68 -6.49 -20.64
CA ASP A 398 -12.05 -7.06 -21.85
C ASP A 398 -12.14 -8.60 -21.91
N ASN A 399 -11.46 -9.22 -22.89
CA ASN A 399 -11.43 -10.67 -23.08
C ASN A 399 -10.35 -11.41 -22.29
N GLU A 400 -9.56 -10.67 -21.53
CA GLU A 400 -8.55 -11.13 -20.59
C GLU A 400 -9.03 -10.99 -19.14
N GLY A 401 -10.16 -10.33 -18.92
CA GLY A 401 -10.85 -10.15 -17.65
C GLY A 401 -10.47 -8.87 -16.88
N ALA A 402 -9.83 -7.88 -17.50
CA ALA A 402 -9.63 -6.58 -16.84
C ALA A 402 -10.80 -5.63 -17.06
N ASP A 403 -11.16 -4.95 -15.97
CA ASP A 403 -12.14 -3.88 -15.97
C ASP A 403 -11.48 -2.54 -16.30
N GLY A 404 -12.16 -1.75 -17.11
CA GLY A 404 -11.80 -0.35 -17.35
C GLY A 404 -12.23 0.59 -16.24
N ASP A 405 -11.96 1.88 -16.44
CA ASP A 405 -12.40 2.92 -15.52
C ASP A 405 -13.94 3.10 -15.54
N VAL A 406 -14.49 3.54 -14.41
CA VAL A 406 -15.92 3.87 -14.29
C VAL A 406 -16.21 5.20 -14.98
N THR A 407 -17.17 5.20 -15.90
CA THR A 407 -17.72 6.44 -16.51
C THR A 407 -19.16 6.62 -16.05
N SER A 408 -19.55 7.83 -15.62
CA SER A 408 -20.92 8.11 -15.16
C SER A 408 -21.57 9.34 -15.82
N VAL A 409 -22.91 9.31 -15.90
CA VAL A 409 -23.77 10.42 -16.33
C VAL A 409 -25.02 10.50 -15.47
N THR A 410 -25.55 11.70 -15.26
CA THR A 410 -26.81 11.91 -14.52
C THR A 410 -27.98 12.17 -15.47
N THR A 411 -29.15 11.61 -15.17
CA THR A 411 -30.37 11.80 -15.97
C THR A 411 -31.61 11.79 -15.08
N ARG A 412 -32.63 12.56 -15.46
CA ARG A 412 -33.89 12.68 -14.70
C ARG A 412 -34.97 11.81 -15.32
N VAL A 413 -35.73 11.15 -14.45
CA VAL A 413 -37.00 10.52 -14.79
C VAL A 413 -38.17 11.35 -14.26
N GLY A 414 -39.15 11.63 -15.12
CA GLY A 414 -40.34 12.39 -14.75
C GLY A 414 -40.23 13.91 -14.89
N PRO A 415 -41.31 14.66 -14.56
CA PRO A 415 -41.33 16.11 -14.66
C PRO A 415 -40.33 16.75 -13.68
N GLU A 416 -39.81 17.91 -14.09
CA GLU A 416 -39.00 18.74 -13.20
C GLU A 416 -39.83 19.12 -11.96
N PRO A 417 -39.33 18.89 -10.73
CA PRO A 417 -40.02 19.31 -9.52
C PRO A 417 -40.19 20.84 -9.50
N PRO A 418 -41.15 21.38 -8.72
CA PRO A 418 -41.32 22.82 -8.58
C PRO A 418 -40.01 23.49 -8.19
N ALA A 419 -39.73 24.67 -8.76
CA ALA A 419 -38.51 25.42 -8.45
C ALA A 419 -38.39 25.65 -6.93
N THR A 420 -37.30 25.15 -6.36
CA THR A 420 -36.94 25.30 -4.95
C THR A 420 -35.52 25.83 -4.88
N ALA A 421 -35.17 26.54 -3.80
CA ALA A 421 -33.78 26.93 -3.60
C ALA A 421 -32.90 25.66 -3.46
N PRO A 422 -31.65 25.68 -3.93
CA PRO A 422 -30.71 24.59 -3.70
C PRO A 422 -30.55 24.32 -2.20
N VAL A 423 -30.27 23.10 -1.80
CA VAL A 423 -29.99 22.72 -0.41
C VAL A 423 -28.50 22.53 -0.23
N LEU A 424 -27.91 23.23 0.75
CA LEU A 424 -26.52 23.08 1.15
C LEU A 424 -26.41 22.12 2.33
N SER A 425 -25.50 21.15 2.27
CA SER A 425 -25.12 20.32 3.43
C SER A 425 -23.61 20.16 3.52
N ASP A 426 -23.14 19.55 4.62
CA ASP A 426 -21.75 19.11 4.82
C ASP A 426 -20.71 20.23 4.60
N THR A 427 -21.07 21.46 4.96
CA THR A 427 -20.22 22.63 4.75
C THR A 427 -19.12 22.64 5.80
N ALA A 428 -17.89 22.42 5.34
CA ALA A 428 -16.70 22.33 6.16
C ALA A 428 -15.60 23.24 5.63
N ALA A 429 -14.68 23.64 6.50
CA ALA A 429 -13.50 24.42 6.16
C ALA A 429 -12.24 23.69 6.63
N SER A 430 -11.23 23.64 5.78
CA SER A 430 -9.86 23.22 6.13
C SER A 430 -8.93 24.40 5.97
N VAL A 431 -8.06 24.62 6.97
CA VAL A 431 -7.15 25.76 7.02
C VAL A 431 -5.72 25.27 6.82
N SER A 432 -4.97 25.98 5.98
CA SER A 432 -3.55 25.75 5.75
C SER A 432 -2.84 27.10 5.61
N GLY A 433 -2.13 27.51 6.66
CA GLY A 433 -1.58 28.87 6.76
C GLY A 433 -2.69 29.93 6.69
N GLN A 434 -2.49 30.98 5.89
CA GLN A 434 -3.50 32.05 5.66
C GLN A 434 -4.54 31.72 4.59
N CYS A 435 -4.70 30.44 4.23
CA CYS A 435 -5.68 29.98 3.27
C CYS A 435 -6.68 29.04 3.92
N ALA A 436 -7.95 29.17 3.53
CA ALA A 436 -9.00 28.23 3.91
C ALA A 436 -9.68 27.69 2.65
N THR A 437 -9.84 26.38 2.59
CA THR A 437 -10.60 25.67 1.55
C THR A 437 -11.93 25.25 2.15
N VAL A 438 -13.03 25.78 1.61
CA VAL A 438 -14.39 25.46 2.01
C VAL A 438 -14.97 24.46 1.01
N THR A 439 -15.50 23.35 1.53
CA THR A 439 -16.12 22.27 0.76
C THR A 439 -17.49 21.94 1.29
N GLY A 440 -18.32 21.30 0.46
CA GLY A 440 -19.59 20.73 0.89
C GLY A 440 -20.38 20.23 -0.30
N THR A 441 -21.69 20.03 -0.11
CA THR A 441 -22.62 19.59 -1.15
C THR A 441 -23.70 20.64 -1.41
N ALA A 442 -24.06 20.81 -2.68
CA ALA A 442 -25.17 21.64 -3.12
C ALA A 442 -26.09 20.80 -3.98
N VAL A 443 -27.24 20.40 -3.42
CA VAL A 443 -28.25 19.61 -4.13
C VAL A 443 -29.38 20.51 -4.55
N ASP A 444 -29.60 20.60 -5.85
CA ASP A 444 -30.72 21.36 -6.40
C ASP A 444 -31.77 20.41 -6.97
N ALA A 445 -32.96 20.41 -6.34
CA ALA A 445 -33.98 19.39 -6.59
C ALA A 445 -34.44 19.36 -8.05
N ASN A 446 -34.39 20.49 -8.75
CA ASN A 446 -34.76 20.64 -10.16
C ASN A 446 -33.55 20.73 -11.12
N GLN A 447 -32.31 20.58 -10.62
CA GLN A 447 -31.07 20.50 -11.39
C GLN A 447 -30.79 21.69 -12.32
N ASN A 448 -31.16 22.88 -11.89
CA ASN A 448 -30.84 24.12 -12.57
C ASN A 448 -29.93 25.03 -11.73
N LEU A 449 -29.14 24.44 -10.82
CA LEU A 449 -28.09 25.12 -10.06
C LEU A 449 -27.19 25.93 -11.00
N GLN A 450 -27.14 27.25 -10.78
CA GLN A 450 -26.40 28.18 -11.63
C GLN A 450 -25.01 28.48 -11.07
N SER A 451 -24.88 28.63 -9.75
CA SER A 451 -23.60 28.97 -9.13
C SER A 451 -23.56 28.64 -7.64
N VAL A 452 -22.36 28.36 -7.15
CA VAL A 452 -22.02 28.37 -5.72
C VAL A 452 -20.90 29.37 -5.50
N VAL A 453 -21.11 30.33 -4.61
CA VAL A 453 -20.14 31.39 -4.28
C VAL A 453 -19.84 31.34 -2.80
N VAL A 454 -18.56 31.34 -2.44
CA VAL A 454 -18.10 31.39 -1.05
C VAL A 454 -17.54 32.78 -0.78
N ALA A 455 -18.13 33.48 0.19
CA ALA A 455 -17.67 34.78 0.66
C ALA A 455 -16.69 34.59 1.82
N PHE A 456 -15.43 34.95 1.61
CA PHE A 456 -14.39 35.04 2.64
C PHE A 456 -14.18 36.49 3.06
N ALA A 457 -13.50 36.72 4.18
CA ALA A 457 -13.04 38.05 4.58
C ALA A 457 -12.16 38.74 3.52
N SER A 458 -11.42 37.96 2.71
CA SER A 458 -10.59 38.48 1.62
C SER A 458 -11.35 38.71 0.30
N GLY A 459 -12.60 38.26 0.18
CA GLY A 459 -13.45 38.45 -0.99
C GLY A 459 -14.28 37.21 -1.38
N ASN A 460 -15.06 37.34 -2.46
CA ASN A 460 -15.91 36.27 -2.96
C ASN A 460 -15.16 35.40 -3.98
N VAL A 461 -15.30 34.08 -3.84
CA VAL A 461 -14.71 33.07 -4.72
C VAL A 461 -15.83 32.19 -5.27
N THR A 462 -15.90 32.04 -6.59
CA THR A 462 -16.80 31.07 -7.22
C THR A 462 -16.24 29.67 -7.03
N ALA A 463 -17.04 28.75 -6.48
CA ALA A 463 -16.63 27.38 -6.22
C ALA A 463 -16.55 26.56 -7.52
N SER A 464 -15.59 25.64 -7.58
CA SER A 464 -15.60 24.55 -8.56
C SER A 464 -16.63 23.50 -8.14
N ILE A 465 -17.43 23.02 -9.09
CA ILE A 465 -18.50 22.04 -8.84
C ILE A 465 -18.14 20.73 -9.55
N SER A 466 -18.26 19.61 -8.85
CA SER A 466 -18.06 18.25 -9.37
C SER A 466 -19.15 17.33 -8.80
N GLY A 467 -20.06 16.85 -9.66
CA GLY A 467 -21.31 16.23 -9.20
C GLY A 467 -22.10 17.20 -8.33
N ASN A 468 -22.48 16.76 -7.13
CA ASN A 468 -23.12 17.60 -6.10
C ASN A 468 -22.11 18.31 -5.18
N GLY A 469 -20.82 18.01 -5.29
CA GLY A 469 -19.78 18.58 -4.44
C GLY A 469 -19.32 19.96 -4.94
N TYR A 470 -19.00 20.86 -4.01
CA TYR A 470 -18.37 22.14 -4.31
C TYR A 470 -17.09 22.35 -3.50
N SER A 471 -16.15 23.13 -4.05
CA SER A 471 -14.92 23.53 -3.37
C SER A 471 -14.50 24.94 -3.78
N ALA A 472 -14.12 25.77 -2.80
CA ALA A 472 -13.56 27.10 -3.03
C ALA A 472 -12.46 27.41 -2.01
N GLN A 473 -11.36 28.02 -2.45
CA GLN A 473 -10.27 28.44 -1.59
C GLN A 473 -10.14 29.96 -1.55
N GLY A 474 -10.10 30.52 -0.33
CA GLY A 474 -9.76 31.92 -0.07
C GLY A 474 -8.42 32.00 0.67
N CYS A 475 -7.54 32.90 0.24
CA CYS A 475 -6.23 33.14 0.86
C CYS A 475 -6.09 34.59 1.35
N ASN A 476 -5.00 34.87 2.06
CA ASN A 476 -4.71 36.17 2.71
C ASN A 476 -5.80 36.55 3.74
N LEU A 477 -6.23 35.55 4.51
CA LEU A 477 -7.25 35.72 5.54
C LEU A 477 -6.62 36.36 6.79
N PRO A 478 -7.36 37.26 7.48
CA PRO A 478 -6.88 37.89 8.71
C PRO A 478 -6.68 36.87 9.83
N ASP A 479 -5.77 37.20 10.75
CA ASP A 479 -5.51 36.41 11.96
C ASP A 479 -6.77 36.30 12.86
N GLY A 480 -6.96 35.13 13.44
CA GLY A 480 -8.06 34.81 14.37
C GLY A 480 -9.27 34.14 13.71
N GLU A 481 -10.42 34.23 14.39
CA GLU A 481 -11.67 33.62 13.94
C GLU A 481 -12.18 34.29 12.64
N ASN A 482 -12.41 33.46 11.63
CA ASN A 482 -12.96 33.85 10.34
C ASN A 482 -14.27 33.11 10.08
N THR A 483 -15.17 33.72 9.32
CA THR A 483 -16.40 33.08 8.84
C THR A 483 -16.44 33.13 7.32
N ALA A 484 -16.72 31.99 6.70
CA ALA A 484 -17.04 31.92 5.28
C ALA A 484 -18.53 31.63 5.09
N THR A 485 -19.20 32.40 4.22
CA THR A 485 -20.60 32.20 3.87
C THR A 485 -20.72 31.65 2.46
N VAL A 486 -21.28 30.46 2.33
CA VAL A 486 -21.58 29.81 1.06
C VAL A 486 -22.98 30.23 0.62
N THR A 487 -23.12 30.64 -0.64
CA THR A 487 -24.42 30.91 -1.29
C THR A 487 -24.55 30.07 -2.55
N ALA A 488 -25.54 29.19 -2.59
CA ALA A 488 -25.92 28.45 -3.80
C ALA A 488 -27.13 29.14 -4.45
N THR A 489 -27.08 29.39 -5.76
CA THR A 489 -28.14 30.06 -6.52
C THR A 489 -28.51 29.26 -7.75
N ASP A 490 -29.80 29.07 -7.99
CA ASP A 490 -30.35 28.38 -9.16
C ASP A 490 -30.59 29.35 -10.34
N SER A 491 -30.96 28.80 -11.50
CA SER A 491 -31.23 29.60 -12.71
C SER A 491 -32.50 30.47 -12.62
N THR A 492 -33.37 30.20 -11.64
CA THR A 492 -34.56 31.01 -11.34
C THR A 492 -34.32 32.07 -10.27
N SER A 493 -33.06 32.22 -9.82
CA SER A 493 -32.61 33.16 -8.78
C SER A 493 -33.08 32.83 -7.35
N LEU A 494 -33.54 31.60 -7.10
CA LEU A 494 -33.71 31.07 -5.75
C LEU A 494 -32.34 30.69 -5.18
N SER A 495 -32.12 30.99 -3.90
CA SER A 495 -30.83 30.75 -3.25
C SER A 495 -30.96 30.28 -1.81
N SER A 496 -29.94 29.58 -1.35
CA SER A 496 -29.75 29.18 0.05
C SER A 496 -28.35 29.56 0.52
N GLN A 497 -28.17 29.61 1.83
CA GLN A 497 -26.89 29.94 2.46
C GLN A 497 -26.53 28.98 3.58
N ALA A 498 -25.24 28.71 3.70
CA ALA A 498 -24.61 28.05 4.84
C ALA A 498 -23.40 28.87 5.28
N SER A 499 -22.98 28.76 6.53
CA SER A 499 -21.75 29.42 7.01
C SER A 499 -20.93 28.45 7.84
N VAL A 500 -19.61 28.58 7.73
CA VAL A 500 -18.65 27.82 8.51
C VAL A 500 -17.65 28.80 9.13
N THR A 501 -17.37 28.60 10.41
CA THR A 501 -16.39 29.37 11.17
C THR A 501 -15.11 28.54 11.31
N PHE A 502 -13.96 29.19 11.18
CA PHE A 502 -12.66 28.55 11.31
C PHE A 502 -11.60 29.58 11.75
N ASN A 503 -10.58 29.12 12.46
CA ASN A 503 -9.49 29.98 12.92
C ASN A 503 -8.35 29.98 11.90
N VAL A 504 -7.82 31.16 11.60
CA VAL A 504 -6.62 31.34 10.78
C VAL A 504 -5.54 31.89 11.68
N ASP A 505 -4.46 31.14 11.86
CA ASP A 505 -3.19 31.73 12.29
C ASP A 505 -2.64 32.50 11.08
N ALA A 506 -2.32 33.78 11.22
CA ALA A 506 -1.66 34.54 10.15
C ALA A 506 -0.14 34.32 10.14
N GLY A 507 0.42 33.82 11.25
CA GLY A 507 1.84 33.75 11.50
C GLY A 507 2.44 35.13 11.73
N GLN A 508 3.73 35.17 12.03
CA GLN A 508 4.49 36.40 12.15
C GLN A 508 5.37 36.55 10.91
N THR A 509 5.26 37.66 10.18
CA THR A 509 6.06 37.92 8.97
C THR A 509 7.15 38.96 9.25
N GLY A 510 8.39 38.64 8.90
CA GLY A 510 9.48 39.60 8.91
C GLY A 510 10.77 39.01 8.34
N ASP A 511 11.83 39.80 8.31
CA ASP A 511 13.15 39.30 7.93
C ASP A 511 13.75 38.43 9.05
N TYR A 512 14.89 37.78 8.78
CA TYR A 512 15.52 36.94 9.80
C TYR A 512 15.93 37.73 11.06
N ASN A 513 16.17 39.05 10.97
CA ASN A 513 16.50 39.87 12.14
C ASN A 513 15.27 40.06 13.05
N PHE A 514 14.10 40.29 12.45
CA PHE A 514 12.83 40.32 13.16
C PHE A 514 12.62 39.00 13.91
N HIS A 515 12.74 37.87 13.23
CA HIS A 515 12.55 36.55 13.84
C HIS A 515 13.57 36.22 14.93
N ILE A 516 14.82 36.69 14.80
CA ILE A 516 15.81 36.59 15.89
C ILE A 516 15.41 37.48 17.08
N SER A 517 14.98 38.70 16.82
CA SER A 517 14.63 39.67 17.87
C SER A 517 13.37 39.27 18.65
N ALA A 518 12.42 38.64 17.96
CA ALA A 518 11.19 38.10 18.52
C ALA A 518 11.39 36.75 19.21
N GLY A 519 12.59 36.15 19.11
CA GLY A 519 12.89 34.85 19.71
C GLY A 519 12.29 33.66 18.95
N HIS A 520 11.79 33.86 17.73
CA HIS A 520 11.29 32.78 16.87
C HIS A 520 12.46 31.88 16.41
N ILE A 521 13.64 32.46 16.18
CA ILE A 521 14.91 31.74 15.89
C ILE A 521 16.06 32.37 16.70
N THR A 522 17.23 31.70 16.76
CA THR A 522 18.41 32.21 17.47
C THR A 522 19.68 32.12 16.62
N TRP A 523 20.76 32.81 17.04
CA TRP A 523 22.09 32.74 16.40
C TRP A 523 22.81 31.37 16.48
N GLY A 524 22.08 30.29 16.76
CA GLY A 524 22.59 28.92 16.77
C GLY A 524 21.56 27.86 16.39
N VAL A 525 20.26 28.16 16.53
CA VAL A 525 19.14 27.27 16.15
C VAL A 525 18.21 28.02 15.20
N GLY A 526 17.97 27.46 14.02
CA GLY A 526 17.10 28.02 12.98
C GLY A 526 17.79 29.02 12.02
N TYR A 527 18.66 29.90 12.52
CA TYR A 527 19.25 30.98 11.70
C TYR A 527 19.89 30.50 10.38
N SER A 528 20.77 29.50 10.41
CA SER A 528 21.47 29.06 9.20
C SER A 528 20.53 28.45 8.16
N ALA A 529 19.51 27.73 8.60
CA ALA A 529 18.52 27.15 7.70
C ALA A 529 17.61 28.23 7.10
N CYS A 530 17.12 29.15 7.93
CA CYS A 530 16.30 30.29 7.47
C CYS A 530 17.05 31.22 6.52
N TYR A 531 18.32 31.50 6.77
CA TYR A 531 19.13 32.32 5.88
C TYR A 531 19.44 31.62 4.55
N LEU A 532 19.62 30.31 4.55
CA LEU A 532 19.80 29.54 3.30
C LEU A 532 18.51 29.47 2.49
N ALA A 533 17.36 29.34 3.16
CA ALA A 533 16.05 29.24 2.52
C ALA A 533 15.57 30.60 1.97
N PHE A 534 15.64 31.66 2.76
CA PHE A 534 14.99 32.95 2.47
C PHE A 534 15.96 34.13 2.30
N GLY A 535 17.25 33.95 2.62
CA GLY A 535 18.25 35.02 2.53
C GLY A 535 17.93 36.20 3.46
N THR A 536 17.76 37.39 2.87
CA THR A 536 17.33 38.62 3.56
C THR A 536 15.88 39.01 3.26
N SER A 537 15.14 38.15 2.57
CA SER A 537 13.72 38.38 2.29
C SER A 537 12.90 38.21 3.56
N GLU A 538 11.73 38.85 3.61
CA GLU A 538 10.74 38.57 4.65
C GLU A 538 10.14 37.18 4.42
N PHE A 539 9.90 36.46 5.50
CA PHE A 539 9.23 35.16 5.51
C PHE A 539 8.27 35.09 6.70
N THR A 540 7.31 34.19 6.63
CA THR A 540 6.34 33.99 7.70
C THR A 540 6.74 32.76 8.51
N MET A 541 6.75 32.89 9.83
CA MET A 541 6.89 31.75 10.74
C MET A 541 5.61 31.58 11.56
N ARG A 542 5.34 30.32 11.91
CA ARG A 542 4.20 29.90 12.74
C ARG A 542 4.67 29.01 13.86
N GLU A 543 3.98 29.06 14.97
CA GLU A 543 4.29 28.26 16.14
C GLU A 543 3.53 26.93 16.09
N TYR A 544 4.25 25.81 16.16
CA TYR A 544 3.69 24.45 16.11
C TYR A 544 3.97 23.68 17.41
N PRO A 545 3.03 22.86 17.90
CA PRO A 545 3.26 22.01 19.07
C PRO A 545 4.41 21.02 18.85
N SER A 546 5.29 20.89 19.85
CA SER A 546 6.45 20.00 19.84
C SER A 546 6.74 19.49 21.25
N GLY A 547 6.22 18.29 21.56
CA GLY A 547 6.54 17.55 22.79
C GLY A 547 6.12 18.22 24.10
N GLY A 548 5.00 18.96 24.10
CA GLY A 548 4.48 19.71 25.26
C GLY A 548 4.93 21.17 25.32
N ASP A 549 5.86 21.56 24.46
CA ASP A 549 6.30 22.93 24.19
C ASP A 549 5.91 23.29 22.74
N CYS A 550 6.36 24.44 22.22
CA CYS A 550 6.13 24.85 20.84
C CYS A 550 7.42 25.20 20.09
N GLN A 551 7.36 25.18 18.77
CA GLN A 551 8.47 25.50 17.89
C GLN A 551 8.01 26.37 16.73
N TRP A 552 8.71 27.48 16.49
CA TRP A 552 8.45 28.30 15.32
C TRP A 552 9.03 27.65 14.07
N VAL A 553 8.23 27.49 13.02
CA VAL A 553 8.67 26.92 11.74
C VAL A 553 8.21 27.85 10.61
N ALA A 554 9.08 28.07 9.62
CA ALA A 554 8.75 28.93 8.49
C ALA A 554 7.85 28.23 7.46
N ASP A 555 6.92 29.00 6.91
CA ASP A 555 6.11 28.59 5.78
C ASP A 555 7.01 28.34 4.56
N GLY A 556 6.83 27.21 3.88
CA GLY A 556 7.54 26.86 2.65
C GLY A 556 8.92 26.23 2.82
N ASP A 557 9.52 26.25 4.02
CA ASP A 557 10.75 25.49 4.33
C ASP A 557 10.80 25.08 5.80
N SER A 558 10.40 23.83 6.07
CA SER A 558 10.35 23.28 7.43
C SER A 558 11.73 23.11 8.08
N SER A 559 12.82 23.20 7.32
CA SER A 559 14.17 23.21 7.88
C SER A 559 14.50 24.52 8.59
N CYS A 560 13.83 25.62 8.20
CA CYS A 560 13.85 26.90 8.91
C CYS A 560 12.94 26.81 10.14
N ALA A 561 13.47 26.18 11.20
CA ALA A 561 12.78 25.99 12.46
C ALA A 561 13.60 26.53 13.64
N GLY A 562 12.92 27.21 14.56
CA GLY A 562 13.46 27.75 15.80
C GLY A 562 13.75 26.68 16.86
N PRO A 563 14.22 27.08 18.05
CA PRO A 563 14.28 26.19 19.20
C PRO A 563 12.87 25.77 19.65
N VAL A 564 12.76 24.56 20.21
CA VAL A 564 11.58 24.18 21.01
C VAL A 564 11.62 25.00 22.30
N GLN A 565 10.55 25.74 22.56
CA GLN A 565 10.42 26.69 23.66
C GLN A 565 8.99 26.72 24.19
N ALA A 566 8.80 27.25 25.40
CA ALA A 566 7.45 27.47 25.93
C ALA A 566 6.62 28.26 24.92
N CYS A 567 5.41 27.77 24.64
CA CYS A 567 4.53 28.38 23.66
C CYS A 567 4.34 29.87 23.95
N SER A 568 4.51 30.68 22.91
CA SER A 568 4.41 32.12 23.00
C SER A 568 2.94 32.42 23.25
N THR A 569 2.57 32.73 24.50
CA THR A 569 1.20 33.00 24.95
C THR A 569 0.61 34.27 24.29
N GLY A 570 0.42 34.21 22.98
CA GLY A 570 0.06 35.28 22.05
C GLY A 570 -0.49 34.77 20.71
N GLY A 571 -0.68 33.46 20.58
CA GLY A 571 -1.56 32.80 19.60
C GLY A 571 -2.39 31.73 20.29
N GLY A 572 -2.78 32.00 21.54
CA GLY A 572 -3.71 31.12 22.23
C GLY A 572 -5.03 31.13 21.45
N GLU A 573 -5.41 29.96 20.94
CA GLU A 573 -6.75 29.47 21.27
C GLU A 573 -7.06 29.95 22.69
N PRO A 574 -8.16 30.68 22.94
CA PRO A 574 -8.59 30.84 24.31
C PRO A 574 -8.81 29.42 24.78
N THR A 575 -7.93 28.93 25.65
CA THR A 575 -8.24 27.76 26.45
C THR A 575 -9.24 28.27 27.47
N THR A 576 -10.48 28.42 27.00
CA THR A 576 -11.62 28.53 27.88
C THR A 576 -11.57 27.27 28.73
N ASP A 577 -11.47 27.48 30.02
CA ASP A 577 -11.81 26.53 31.05
C ASP A 577 -13.13 27.09 31.56
N THR A 578 -14.21 26.70 30.89
CA THR A 578 -15.53 27.32 31.02
C THR A 578 -16.14 27.08 32.40
N ASP A 579 -15.72 26.04 33.11
CA ASP A 579 -16.20 25.71 34.44
C ASP A 579 -15.19 25.92 35.59
N GLY A 580 -13.93 26.20 35.27
CA GLY A 580 -12.89 26.64 36.20
C GLY A 580 -12.27 25.51 37.03
N ASP A 581 -12.26 24.28 36.53
CA ASP A 581 -11.77 23.11 37.26
C ASP A 581 -10.26 22.84 37.09
N GLY A 582 -9.62 23.54 36.16
CA GLY A 582 -8.19 23.41 35.85
C GLY A 582 -7.88 22.49 34.67
N VAL A 583 -8.87 22.00 33.94
CA VAL A 583 -8.77 21.33 32.64
C VAL A 583 -9.36 22.26 31.56
N GLU A 584 -8.74 22.31 30.39
CA GLU A 584 -9.15 23.22 29.31
C GLU A 584 -10.30 22.61 28.50
N ASP A 585 -11.29 23.38 28.03
CA ASP A 585 -12.51 22.88 27.33
C ASP A 585 -12.22 21.89 26.18
N ALA A 586 -11.06 22.02 25.52
CA ALA A 586 -10.63 21.13 24.43
C ALA A 586 -10.09 19.77 24.91
N LEU A 587 -9.69 19.68 26.17
CA LEU A 587 -9.17 18.50 26.87
C LEU A 587 -10.09 18.04 27.99
N ASP A 588 -11.15 18.80 28.26
CA ASP A 588 -12.12 18.57 29.30
C ASP A 588 -13.27 17.71 28.75
N ASN A 589 -13.44 16.52 29.30
CA ASN A 589 -14.57 15.66 28.96
C ASN A 589 -15.90 16.17 29.55
N CYS A 590 -15.87 17.23 30.36
CA CYS A 590 -17.04 17.99 30.80
C CYS A 590 -16.86 19.51 30.74
N PRO A 591 -16.77 20.13 29.53
CA PRO A 591 -16.41 21.55 29.35
C PRO A 591 -17.32 22.60 30.02
N ASN A 592 -18.39 22.19 30.71
CA ASN A 592 -19.30 23.08 31.41
C ASN A 592 -19.61 22.60 32.85
N THR A 593 -18.93 21.56 33.35
CA THR A 593 -19.17 20.95 34.66
C THR A 593 -17.88 20.42 35.28
N ALA A 594 -17.36 21.20 36.23
CA ALA A 594 -16.07 20.97 36.87
C ALA A 594 -15.84 19.52 37.35
N ASN A 595 -14.85 18.85 36.78
CA ASN A 595 -14.43 17.48 37.06
C ASN A 595 -12.92 17.24 36.82
N ALA A 596 -12.06 17.94 37.56
CA ALA A 596 -10.60 17.94 37.37
C ALA A 596 -9.88 16.56 37.35
N ASN A 597 -10.58 15.48 37.75
CA ASN A 597 -10.08 14.11 37.65
C ASN A 597 -10.34 13.44 36.30
N GLN A 598 -11.13 14.05 35.42
CA GLN A 598 -11.44 13.61 34.05
C GLN A 598 -11.87 12.14 34.01
N ALA A 599 -12.66 11.72 35.00
CA ALA A 599 -13.15 10.35 35.08
C ALA A 599 -14.23 10.12 34.01
N ASP A 600 -14.09 9.02 33.28
CA ASP A 600 -14.94 8.57 32.17
C ASP A 600 -14.92 7.03 32.24
N ASN A 601 -15.96 6.42 32.82
CA ASN A 601 -15.92 4.99 33.12
C ASN A 601 -16.28 4.13 31.89
N ASP A 602 -17.08 4.64 30.97
CA ASP A 602 -17.53 3.93 29.77
C ASP A 602 -16.75 4.28 28.51
N ASN A 603 -15.89 5.30 28.56
CA ASN A 603 -14.99 5.78 27.52
C ASN A 603 -15.74 6.30 26.27
N ASP A 604 -16.91 6.90 26.47
CA ASP A 604 -17.67 7.52 25.37
C ASP A 604 -17.20 8.95 25.04
N GLY A 605 -16.30 9.50 25.87
CA GLY A 605 -15.71 10.83 25.72
C GLY A 605 -16.47 11.94 26.47
N ILE A 606 -17.54 11.60 27.20
CA ILE A 606 -18.29 12.48 28.10
C ILE A 606 -17.91 12.12 29.54
N GLY A 607 -17.44 13.08 30.33
CA GLY A 607 -17.00 12.78 31.69
C GLY A 607 -18.15 12.42 32.62
N ASN A 608 -17.85 11.59 33.63
CA ASN A 608 -18.82 11.12 34.63
C ASN A 608 -19.63 12.24 35.31
N ALA A 609 -19.13 13.47 35.31
CA ALA A 609 -19.77 14.62 35.94
C ALA A 609 -20.85 15.29 35.09
N CYS A 610 -20.76 15.17 33.76
CA CYS A 610 -21.66 15.78 32.79
C CYS A 610 -22.37 14.74 31.91
N ASP A 611 -22.02 13.46 32.05
CA ASP A 611 -22.70 12.35 31.43
C ASP A 611 -23.96 11.95 32.22
N SER A 612 -25.06 11.76 31.49
CA SER A 612 -26.30 11.19 32.04
C SER A 612 -26.24 9.68 32.23
N THR A 613 -25.29 9.00 31.60
CA THR A 613 -25.05 7.56 31.64
C THR A 613 -23.60 7.20 31.96
N PRO A 614 -22.98 7.69 33.08
CA PRO A 614 -21.53 7.62 33.35
C PRO A 614 -20.84 6.24 33.32
N ASP A 615 -21.63 5.17 33.23
CA ASP A 615 -21.18 3.78 33.22
C ASP A 615 -21.69 3.04 31.95
N GLY A 616 -22.09 3.76 30.90
CA GLY A 616 -22.62 3.25 29.65
C GLY A 616 -24.12 3.48 29.48
N GLU A 617 -24.56 3.68 28.23
CA GLU A 617 -25.96 3.53 27.85
C GLU A 617 -26.45 2.15 28.30
N PRO A 618 -27.63 2.05 28.96
CA PRO A 618 -28.15 0.78 29.43
C PRO A 618 -28.34 -0.17 28.24
N VAL A 619 -27.47 -1.18 28.17
CA VAL A 619 -27.57 -2.20 27.14
C VAL A 619 -28.81 -3.03 27.40
N ASP A 620 -29.61 -3.25 26.37
CA ASP A 620 -30.73 -4.20 26.32
C ASP A 620 -30.42 -5.13 25.15
N THR A 621 -29.73 -6.23 25.48
CA THR A 621 -29.11 -7.13 24.49
C THR A 621 -30.15 -7.90 23.69
N ASP A 622 -31.34 -8.15 24.23
CA ASP A 622 -32.41 -8.90 23.55
C ASP A 622 -33.60 -8.06 23.08
N GLY A 623 -33.62 -6.77 23.44
CA GLY A 623 -34.55 -5.76 22.94
C GLY A 623 -35.96 -5.87 23.53
N ASP A 624 -36.10 -6.39 24.75
CA ASP A 624 -37.39 -6.59 25.40
C ASP A 624 -37.89 -5.38 26.19
N GLY A 625 -37.06 -4.34 26.35
CA GLY A 625 -37.35 -3.12 27.09
C GLY A 625 -36.88 -3.14 28.54
N VAL A 626 -36.15 -4.17 28.98
CA VAL A 626 -35.45 -4.27 30.27
C VAL A 626 -33.95 -4.28 30.00
N THR A 627 -33.18 -3.50 30.76
CA THR A 627 -31.75 -3.36 30.50
C THR A 627 -30.98 -4.51 31.16
N ASP A 628 -29.94 -5.04 30.52
CA ASP A 628 -29.12 -6.18 30.92
C ASP A 628 -28.70 -6.15 32.40
N SER A 629 -28.49 -4.94 32.94
CA SER A 629 -28.10 -4.71 34.33
C SER A 629 -29.16 -5.09 35.37
N VAL A 630 -30.44 -5.12 34.97
CA VAL A 630 -31.60 -5.46 35.80
C VAL A 630 -32.48 -6.54 35.17
N ASP A 631 -32.06 -7.07 34.02
CA ASP A 631 -32.71 -8.14 33.31
C ASP A 631 -32.30 -9.51 33.90
N ASN A 632 -33.29 -10.28 34.35
CA ASN A 632 -33.07 -11.64 34.82
C ASN A 632 -32.88 -12.66 33.68
N CYS A 633 -33.03 -12.25 32.42
CA CYS A 633 -32.65 -12.99 31.23
C CYS A 633 -31.99 -12.11 30.14
N PRO A 634 -30.77 -11.57 30.34
CA PRO A 634 -30.12 -10.58 29.44
C PRO A 634 -29.89 -10.97 27.97
N ASN A 635 -30.32 -12.15 27.53
CA ASN A 635 -30.18 -12.62 26.16
C ASN A 635 -31.46 -13.33 25.67
N THR A 636 -32.57 -13.25 26.40
CA THR A 636 -33.84 -13.91 26.08
C THR A 636 -35.02 -13.07 26.54
N ALA A 637 -35.60 -12.34 25.59
CA ALA A 637 -36.67 -11.37 25.83
C ALA A 637 -37.79 -11.88 26.74
N ASN A 638 -37.93 -11.26 27.91
CA ASN A 638 -38.93 -11.49 28.93
C ASN A 638 -39.27 -10.20 29.71
N ALA A 639 -39.87 -9.24 29.03
CA ALA A 639 -40.21 -7.92 29.59
C ALA A 639 -41.05 -7.93 30.89
N ASP A 640 -41.64 -9.08 31.26
CA ASP A 640 -42.38 -9.27 32.51
C ASP A 640 -41.50 -9.62 33.72
N GLN A 641 -40.23 -9.97 33.49
CA GLN A 641 -39.22 -10.29 34.49
C GLN A 641 -39.71 -11.31 35.52
N LEU A 642 -40.55 -12.26 35.10
CA LEU A 642 -41.07 -13.29 35.98
C LEU A 642 -39.93 -14.21 36.43
N ASP A 643 -39.73 -14.30 37.74
CA ASP A 643 -38.82 -15.20 38.44
C ASP A 643 -39.63 -15.83 39.58
N ASN A 644 -40.09 -17.04 39.35
CA ASN A 644 -41.07 -17.72 40.20
C ASN A 644 -40.43 -18.29 41.48
N ASP A 645 -39.14 -18.59 41.46
CA ASP A 645 -38.42 -19.22 42.57
C ASP A 645 -37.47 -18.26 43.31
N GLY A 646 -37.23 -17.09 42.73
CA GLY A 646 -36.49 -15.98 43.32
C GLY A 646 -34.98 -16.18 43.26
N ASP A 647 -34.47 -17.02 42.35
CA ASP A 647 -33.04 -17.30 42.23
C ASP A 647 -32.27 -16.22 41.43
N GLY A 648 -32.99 -15.28 40.81
CA GLY A 648 -32.45 -14.18 40.02
C GLY A 648 -32.29 -14.50 38.53
N ILE A 649 -32.69 -15.69 38.08
CA ILE A 649 -32.77 -16.10 36.67
C ILE A 649 -34.24 -16.10 36.27
N GLY A 650 -34.59 -15.39 35.20
CA GLY A 650 -35.98 -15.29 34.78
C GLY A 650 -36.52 -16.63 34.25
N ASN A 651 -37.81 -16.87 34.43
CA ASN A 651 -38.51 -18.08 33.97
C ASN A 651 -38.29 -18.39 32.48
N ALA A 652 -37.98 -17.37 31.67
CA ALA A 652 -37.73 -17.51 30.24
C ALA A 652 -36.36 -18.13 29.92
N CYS A 653 -35.38 -17.96 30.81
CA CYS A 653 -34.01 -18.47 30.66
C CYS A 653 -33.58 -19.40 31.80
N ASP A 654 -34.42 -19.62 32.79
CA ASP A 654 -34.22 -20.60 33.84
C ASP A 654 -34.67 -22.00 33.41
N SER A 655 -33.81 -22.98 33.67
CA SER A 655 -34.09 -24.41 33.45
C SER A 655 -34.94 -25.02 34.56
N THR A 656 -35.08 -24.35 35.71
CA THR A 656 -35.86 -24.77 36.88
C THR A 656 -36.83 -23.69 37.40
N PRO A 657 -37.70 -23.08 36.55
CA PRO A 657 -38.43 -21.83 36.88
C PRO A 657 -39.26 -21.82 38.17
N ASP A 658 -39.59 -22.98 38.74
CA ASP A 658 -40.41 -23.09 39.96
C ASP A 658 -39.59 -23.55 41.18
N GLY A 659 -38.25 -23.46 41.12
CA GLY A 659 -37.36 -23.81 42.21
C GLY A 659 -36.76 -25.19 42.03
N ASP A 660 -35.49 -25.30 42.40
CA ASP A 660 -34.88 -26.58 42.71
C ASP A 660 -35.72 -27.29 43.78
N VAL A 661 -36.34 -28.41 43.39
CA VAL A 661 -37.16 -29.22 44.28
C VAL A 661 -36.27 -29.71 45.42
N ALA A 662 -36.51 -29.21 46.64
CA ALA A 662 -35.74 -29.55 47.82
C ALA A 662 -35.65 -31.08 48.00
N CYS A 663 -34.51 -31.62 47.58
CA CYS A 663 -34.30 -33.05 47.64
C CYS A 663 -34.08 -33.46 49.11
N THR A 664 -34.88 -34.42 49.59
CA THR A 664 -34.80 -34.90 50.98
C THR A 664 -34.26 -36.31 51.01
N GLU A 665 -33.19 -36.53 51.77
CA GLU A 665 -32.59 -37.85 51.96
C GLU A 665 -33.19 -38.59 53.15
N TYR A 666 -33.48 -39.88 52.93
CA TYR A 666 -33.91 -40.79 53.98
C TYR A 666 -32.92 -41.96 54.05
N SER A 667 -32.21 -42.10 55.17
CA SER A 667 -31.41 -43.28 55.47
C SER A 667 -32.13 -44.17 56.48
N ALA A 668 -32.57 -45.36 56.06
CA ALA A 668 -33.23 -46.32 56.95
C ALA A 668 -32.96 -47.76 56.52
N SER A 669 -33.42 -48.73 57.33
CA SER A 669 -33.41 -50.12 56.90
C SER A 669 -34.34 -50.33 55.71
N ASN A 670 -34.00 -51.27 54.82
CA ASN A 670 -34.82 -51.60 53.66
C ASN A 670 -36.25 -52.01 54.07
N TYR A 671 -36.42 -52.60 55.26
CA TYR A 671 -37.74 -52.82 55.85
C TYR A 671 -38.51 -51.52 56.09
N ASN A 672 -37.88 -50.55 56.76
CA ASN A 672 -38.50 -49.26 57.09
C ASN A 672 -38.80 -48.40 55.86
N HIS A 673 -37.99 -48.50 54.80
CA HIS A 673 -38.30 -47.82 53.53
C HIS A 673 -39.61 -48.30 52.91
N VAL A 674 -39.87 -49.60 52.92
CA VAL A 674 -41.14 -50.14 52.41
C VAL A 674 -42.30 -49.75 53.30
N GLN A 675 -42.14 -49.79 54.63
CA GLN A 675 -43.20 -49.38 55.56
C GLN A 675 -43.56 -47.89 55.42
N ALA A 676 -42.58 -47.04 55.09
CA ALA A 676 -42.79 -45.62 54.89
C ALA A 676 -43.23 -45.25 53.46
N GLY A 677 -43.49 -46.23 52.59
CA GLY A 677 -43.91 -45.99 51.21
C GLY A 677 -42.81 -45.51 50.25
N ARG A 678 -41.54 -45.50 50.68
CA ARG A 678 -40.40 -45.07 49.86
C ARG A 678 -39.82 -46.18 48.97
N ALA A 679 -40.17 -47.44 49.25
CA ALA A 679 -39.75 -48.62 48.49
C ALA A 679 -40.89 -49.64 48.39
N THR A 680 -40.81 -50.55 47.42
CA THR A 680 -41.64 -51.75 47.31
C THR A 680 -40.81 -53.01 47.52
N THR A 681 -41.45 -54.15 47.73
CA THR A 681 -40.74 -55.44 47.90
C THR A 681 -41.43 -56.57 47.14
N ASN A 682 -40.62 -57.51 46.66
CA ASN A 682 -41.08 -58.80 46.12
C ASN A 682 -41.01 -59.94 47.15
N GLY A 683 -40.79 -59.61 48.43
CA GLY A 683 -40.67 -60.56 49.54
C GLY A 683 -39.24 -60.96 49.89
N SER A 684 -38.24 -60.68 49.04
CA SER A 684 -36.82 -60.94 49.34
C SER A 684 -35.93 -59.71 49.22
N TYR A 685 -36.22 -58.82 48.26
CA TYR A 685 -35.47 -57.58 48.02
C TYR A 685 -36.40 -56.36 48.07
N ALA A 686 -35.83 -55.20 48.34
CA ALA A 686 -36.53 -53.91 48.32
C ALA A 686 -36.08 -53.07 47.12
N TYR A 687 -37.01 -52.33 46.52
CA TYR A 687 -36.80 -51.50 45.33
C TYR A 687 -37.39 -50.10 45.55
N ALA A 688 -36.66 -49.04 45.23
CA ALA A 688 -37.14 -47.67 45.42
C ALA A 688 -38.43 -47.38 44.62
N VAL A 689 -39.40 -46.67 45.22
CA VAL A 689 -40.62 -46.20 44.54
C VAL A 689 -40.23 -45.00 43.66
N GLY A 690 -40.53 -45.05 42.36
CA GLY A 690 -40.09 -44.05 41.39
C GLY A 690 -39.02 -44.62 40.46
N SER A 691 -37.75 -44.63 40.88
CA SER A 691 -36.62 -45.12 40.08
C SER A 691 -36.64 -46.63 39.81
N GLY A 692 -37.15 -47.43 40.75
CA GLY A 692 -37.08 -48.89 40.70
C GLY A 692 -35.73 -49.47 41.15
N ASP A 693 -34.84 -48.65 41.72
CA ASP A 693 -33.49 -49.07 42.11
C ASP A 693 -33.49 -50.18 43.17
N ASN A 694 -32.66 -51.20 42.97
CA ASN A 694 -32.53 -52.31 43.92
C ASN A 694 -31.71 -51.89 45.16
N LEU A 695 -32.36 -51.92 46.32
CA LEU A 695 -31.79 -51.54 47.62
C LEU A 695 -31.11 -52.71 48.33
N GLY A 696 -31.25 -53.94 47.81
CA GLY A 696 -30.76 -55.15 48.43
C GLY A 696 -31.82 -55.85 49.27
N LEU A 697 -31.38 -56.70 50.20
CA LEU A 697 -32.28 -57.59 50.95
C LEU A 697 -33.33 -56.80 51.74
N TYR A 698 -34.59 -57.23 51.67
CA TYR A 698 -35.69 -56.67 52.44
C TYR A 698 -35.65 -57.18 53.88
N ASN A 699 -34.89 -56.49 54.73
CA ASN A 699 -34.79 -56.78 56.15
C ASN A 699 -34.47 -55.51 56.97
N VAL A 700 -34.37 -55.67 58.29
CA VAL A 700 -34.10 -54.58 59.23
C VAL A 700 -32.62 -54.25 59.42
N PHE A 701 -31.70 -55.06 58.84
CA PHE A 701 -30.25 -54.95 59.04
C PHE A 701 -29.53 -54.26 57.88
N VAL A 702 -30.07 -54.36 56.66
CA VAL A 702 -29.52 -53.67 55.47
C VAL A 702 -30.16 -52.30 55.37
N THR A 703 -29.33 -51.26 55.40
CA THR A 703 -29.74 -49.87 55.28
C THR A 703 -29.35 -49.28 53.94
N SER A 704 -30.22 -48.47 53.36
CA SER A 704 -29.95 -47.72 52.13
C SER A 704 -30.33 -46.25 52.33
N THR A 705 -29.71 -45.36 51.57
CA THR A 705 -30.13 -43.97 51.44
C THR A 705 -30.99 -43.83 50.19
N LEU A 706 -32.14 -43.16 50.33
CA LEU A 706 -32.98 -42.75 49.21
C LEU A 706 -33.11 -41.24 49.21
N ALA A 707 -32.87 -40.63 48.05
CA ALA A 707 -33.12 -39.23 47.77
C ALA A 707 -34.51 -39.08 47.16
N GLU A 708 -35.37 -38.25 47.75
CA GLU A 708 -36.64 -37.84 47.15
C GLU A 708 -36.41 -36.67 46.21
N THR A 709 -36.26 -36.95 44.92
CA THR A 709 -35.91 -35.93 43.89
C THR A 709 -37.14 -35.24 43.31
N ALA A 710 -38.33 -35.78 43.56
CA ALA A 710 -39.62 -35.15 43.34
C ALA A 710 -40.64 -35.80 44.30
N ALA A 711 -41.76 -35.14 44.58
CA ALA A 711 -42.75 -35.66 45.52
C ALA A 711 -43.19 -37.11 45.18
N GLY A 712 -42.86 -38.06 46.07
CA GLY A 712 -43.14 -39.48 45.90
C GLY A 712 -42.23 -40.23 44.90
N TYR A 713 -41.17 -39.61 44.39
CA TYR A 713 -40.18 -40.21 43.49
C TYR A 713 -38.82 -40.33 44.18
N TYR A 714 -38.40 -41.57 44.43
CA TYR A 714 -37.17 -41.88 45.18
C TYR A 714 -36.12 -42.55 44.30
N VAL A 715 -34.87 -42.10 44.45
CA VAL A 715 -33.68 -42.63 43.77
C VAL A 715 -32.69 -43.15 44.82
N LYS A 716 -32.00 -44.26 44.54
CA LYS A 716 -31.00 -44.79 45.47
C LYS A 716 -29.75 -43.92 45.48
N GLY A 717 -29.45 -43.34 46.64
CA GLY A 717 -28.28 -42.49 46.82
C GLY A 717 -28.63 -41.25 47.61
N ASN A 718 -27.73 -40.29 47.49
CA ASN A 718 -27.83 -38.96 48.08
C ASN A 718 -28.47 -38.01 47.08
N CYS A 719 -28.97 -36.88 47.57
CA CYS A 719 -29.44 -35.81 46.71
C CYS A 719 -28.29 -35.30 45.81
N PRO A 720 -28.58 -34.91 44.55
CA PRO A 720 -27.58 -34.41 43.61
C PRO A 720 -26.73 -33.28 44.17
#